data_AF-A0A9E2N9L2-F1
#
_entry.id   AF-A0A9E2N9L2-F1
#
_cell.length_a   1.000
_cell.length_b   1.000
_cell.length_c   1.000
_cell.angle_alpha   90.00
_cell.angle_beta   90.00
_cell.angle_gamma   90.00
#
_symmetry.space_group_name_H-M   'P 1'
#
loop_
_entity.id
_entity.type
_entity.pdbx_description
1 polymer ?
#
loop_
_entity_poly.entity_id
_entity_poly.type
_entity_poly.pdbx_seq_one_letter_code
_entity_poly.pdbx_strand_id
1 'polypeptide(L)'
;MSRFAAPIAEQIWDMKYRFKNADGAPIDVTVEDTWRRIARDMASVEAEPEIWEERFFAALEDFRYLPAGRITAGAGTARSVTLFNCFVMGTVPDSMGGIFDMLKEAALTMQQGGGIGYDFSTIRPKGAPVAGVAADASGPLSFMDVWDAMCRTIMSAGSRRGAMMATMRCDHPDIEQFISAKSDSARLRMFNLSVLVTDPFMEAVKADDSWDLQFGGRVYHTVQARDLWNKIMKATYDYAEPGVIFIDRINKANNLNYVEEICATNPCGEQPLPPYGACLLGSINLARLVSAPFEPEAEIDDAALEELVATAVRMMDNVVDASKFPLPAQEEEARNKRRIGLGVTGLADALLMKGLQYGTPEAARQAEHWLHRIARAAYLASVELAKEKGAFPLFDAEKYLASGNMMNMDDDVREAIRTHGIRNALLTSIAPTGTISLYAGNVSSGIEPVFAYAYTRKVLQKDGTRTEEEVVDYAVQMWRDLKGDAPLPDYFVNAQTLDPQAHVRMQAAAQKWVDSSISKTINCPEDIDFEAFKDVYMQAYETGCKGCTTYRPNDVTGSVLSVSEEKPKAPEVMATSNAEPNEPHGDVIYMADPLDRPQALEGQTYKLRWPDSEHAIYLTINDIIVSGHRRPFEVFINSKNMEHYAWTVALTRMISAVFRRGGDVSFVVEELKAVFDPRGGAWVQGKYIPSILAAIGGVIERHFLATGFIEGEGMGLKSDPKAQVVNLDAPRGKACPSCGQFSMMMVEGCMTCSSCGHSKCG
;
A
#
# COMPACT_ATOMS: atom_id res chain seq x y z
N MET A 1 -21.41 24.53 -17.13
CA MET A 1 -20.05 24.13 -17.56
C MET A 1 -19.46 23.29 -16.45
N SER A 2 -18.74 22.22 -16.78
CA SER A 2 -18.09 21.37 -15.77
C SER A 2 -17.02 22.18 -15.03
N ARG A 3 -16.89 21.99 -13.72
CA ARG A 3 -15.83 22.61 -12.89
C ARG A 3 -14.48 21.88 -13.03
N PHE A 4 -14.49 20.71 -13.66
CA PHE A 4 -13.31 19.88 -13.80
C PHE A 4 -12.49 20.35 -15.01
N ALA A 5 -11.18 20.54 -14.80
CA ALA A 5 -10.24 20.90 -15.87
C ALA A 5 -9.99 19.75 -16.85
N ALA A 6 -10.26 18.49 -16.46
CA ALA A 6 -10.06 17.31 -17.29
C ALA A 6 -11.19 16.27 -17.06
N PRO A 7 -11.62 15.52 -18.09
CA PRO A 7 -12.64 14.47 -17.96
C PRO A 7 -12.30 13.41 -16.91
N ILE A 8 -11.03 13.01 -16.82
CA ILE A 8 -10.56 12.02 -15.83
C ILE A 8 -10.79 12.47 -14.39
N ALA A 9 -10.73 13.78 -14.12
CA ALA A 9 -10.97 14.34 -12.79
C ALA A 9 -12.44 14.15 -12.37
N GLU A 10 -13.37 14.39 -13.31
CA GLU A 10 -14.80 14.17 -13.11
C GLU A 10 -15.12 12.68 -12.91
N GLN A 11 -14.49 11.79 -13.69
CA GLN A 11 -14.65 10.35 -13.53
C GLN A 11 -14.15 9.86 -12.17
N ILE A 12 -12.99 10.35 -11.72
CA ILE A 12 -12.44 10.00 -10.40
C ILE A 12 -13.38 10.50 -9.30
N TRP A 13 -13.90 11.73 -9.42
CA TRP A 13 -14.90 12.24 -8.49
C TRP A 13 -16.13 11.33 -8.45
N ASP A 14 -16.77 11.05 -9.60
CA ASP A 14 -17.98 10.23 -9.66
C ASP A 14 -17.76 8.81 -9.11
N MET A 15 -16.58 8.22 -9.37
CA MET A 15 -16.26 6.86 -8.95
C MET A 15 -15.85 6.77 -7.47
N LYS A 16 -15.08 7.73 -6.95
CA LYS A 16 -14.43 7.60 -5.64
C LYS A 16 -14.96 8.54 -4.56
N TYR A 17 -15.52 9.69 -4.92
CA TYR A 17 -15.79 10.79 -3.98
C TYR A 17 -17.24 11.26 -3.96
N ARG A 18 -17.97 11.13 -5.07
CA ARG A 18 -19.37 11.50 -5.17
C ARG A 18 -20.19 10.63 -4.24
N PHE A 19 -20.87 11.25 -3.28
CA PHE A 19 -21.72 10.51 -2.38
C PHE A 19 -22.98 10.05 -3.10
N LYS A 20 -23.25 8.74 -3.01
CA LYS A 20 -24.36 8.05 -3.66
C LYS A 20 -25.13 7.22 -2.64
N ASN A 21 -26.44 7.10 -2.87
CA ASN A 21 -27.30 6.14 -2.21
C ASN A 21 -26.88 4.70 -2.51
N ALA A 22 -27.42 3.73 -1.77
CA ALA A 22 -27.12 2.31 -1.95
C ALA A 22 -27.53 1.76 -3.33
N ASP A 23 -28.52 2.39 -3.98
CA ASP A 23 -28.97 2.09 -5.34
C ASP A 23 -28.11 2.76 -6.44
N GLY A 24 -27.08 3.52 -6.05
CA GLY A 24 -26.19 4.23 -6.95
C GLY A 24 -26.66 5.63 -7.36
N ALA A 25 -27.84 6.07 -6.91
CA ALA A 25 -28.32 7.43 -7.20
C ALA A 25 -27.45 8.49 -6.51
N PRO A 26 -27.00 9.55 -7.21
CA PRO A 26 -26.17 10.59 -6.61
C PRO A 26 -26.94 11.43 -5.59
N ILE A 27 -26.35 11.57 -4.41
CA ILE A 27 -26.78 12.53 -3.37
C ILE A 27 -26.04 13.85 -3.60
N ASP A 28 -24.72 13.79 -3.76
CA ASP A 28 -23.93 14.93 -4.24
C ASP A 28 -24.19 15.05 -5.75
N VAL A 29 -24.94 16.06 -6.18
CA VAL A 29 -25.26 16.26 -7.60
C VAL A 29 -24.08 16.89 -8.31
N THR A 30 -23.38 17.83 -7.68
CA THR A 30 -22.16 18.48 -8.18
C THR A 30 -20.98 18.34 -7.22
N VAL A 31 -19.78 18.72 -7.67
CA VAL A 31 -18.58 18.73 -6.82
C VAL A 31 -18.70 19.74 -5.68
N GLU A 32 -19.41 20.84 -5.90
CA GLU A 32 -19.74 21.81 -4.86
C GLU A 32 -20.61 21.21 -3.76
N ASP A 33 -21.53 20.30 -4.08
CA ASP A 33 -22.28 19.57 -3.05
C ASP A 33 -21.35 18.71 -2.19
N THR A 34 -20.35 18.06 -2.81
CA THR A 34 -19.29 17.34 -2.08
C THR A 34 -18.50 18.27 -1.16
N TRP A 35 -18.06 19.44 -1.65
CA TRP A 35 -17.35 20.43 -0.84
C TRP A 35 -18.20 20.95 0.30
N ARG A 36 -19.49 21.25 0.03
CA ARG A 36 -20.44 21.73 1.03
C ARG A 36 -20.70 20.69 2.12
N ARG A 37 -20.83 19.42 1.74
CA ARG A 37 -20.96 18.29 2.68
C ARG A 37 -19.74 18.20 3.61
N ILE A 38 -18.53 18.25 3.05
CA ILE A 38 -17.29 18.20 3.84
C ILE A 38 -17.21 19.40 4.78
N ALA A 39 -17.44 20.62 4.26
CA ALA A 39 -17.40 21.85 5.04
C ALA A 39 -18.38 21.83 6.21
N ARG A 40 -19.62 21.39 5.99
CA ARG A 40 -20.64 21.26 7.04
C ARG A 40 -20.25 20.26 8.11
N ASP A 41 -19.76 19.08 7.72
CA ASP A 41 -19.35 18.04 8.67
C ASP A 41 -18.20 18.53 9.55
N MET A 42 -17.20 19.20 8.96
CA MET A 42 -16.06 19.76 9.70
C MET A 42 -16.43 20.98 10.55
N ALA A 43 -17.44 21.75 10.15
CA ALA A 43 -17.95 22.87 10.95
C ALA A 43 -18.86 22.42 12.10
N SER A 44 -19.38 21.18 12.08
CA SER A 44 -20.33 20.69 13.09
C SER A 44 -19.79 20.65 14.52
N VAL A 45 -18.45 20.64 14.68
CA VAL A 45 -17.76 20.64 15.97
C VAL A 45 -17.33 22.03 16.43
N GLU A 46 -17.64 23.07 15.66
CA GLU A 46 -17.34 24.47 16.00
C GLU A 46 -18.44 25.10 16.86
N ALA A 47 -18.08 26.15 17.61
CA ALA A 47 -19.07 26.94 18.36
C ALA A 47 -19.98 27.77 17.46
N GLU A 48 -19.47 28.19 16.29
CA GLU A 48 -20.20 28.96 15.27
C GLU A 48 -20.15 28.22 13.91
N PRO A 49 -20.91 27.11 13.75
CA PRO A 49 -20.82 26.25 12.56
C PRO A 49 -21.10 26.97 11.24
N GLU A 50 -22.02 27.93 11.22
CA GLU A 50 -22.44 28.61 9.99
C GLU A 50 -21.31 29.46 9.39
N ILE A 51 -20.49 30.10 10.24
CA ILE A 51 -19.35 30.91 9.79
C ILE A 51 -18.23 30.00 9.25
N TRP A 52 -17.96 28.91 9.96
CA TRP A 52 -16.91 27.98 9.56
C TRP A 52 -17.29 27.13 8.35
N GLU A 53 -18.57 26.78 8.16
CA GLU A 53 -19.03 26.09 6.94
C GLU A 53 -18.70 26.92 5.70
N GLU A 54 -18.94 28.23 5.70
CA GLU A 54 -18.60 29.09 4.56
C GLU A 54 -17.09 29.23 4.35
N ARG A 55 -16.30 29.39 5.41
CA ARG A 55 -14.83 29.48 5.30
C ARG A 55 -14.21 28.18 4.78
N PHE A 56 -14.69 27.05 5.29
CA PHE A 56 -14.24 25.73 4.86
C PHE A 56 -14.66 25.45 3.41
N PHE A 57 -15.88 25.80 3.02
CA PHE A 57 -16.31 25.70 1.63
C PHE A 57 -15.41 26.54 0.71
N ALA A 58 -15.13 27.79 1.08
CA ALA A 58 -14.25 28.66 0.30
C ALA A 58 -12.85 28.05 0.14
N ALA A 59 -12.27 27.47 1.19
CA ALA A 59 -10.96 26.82 1.10
C ALA A 59 -10.94 25.62 0.13
N LEU A 60 -12.02 24.84 0.07
CA LEU A 60 -12.17 23.69 -0.84
C LEU A 60 -12.47 24.10 -2.28
N GLU A 61 -13.12 25.26 -2.46
CA GLU A 61 -13.51 25.76 -3.76
C GLU A 61 -12.31 25.88 -4.69
N ASP A 62 -12.54 25.51 -5.95
CA ASP A 62 -11.55 25.57 -7.02
C ASP A 62 -10.33 24.66 -6.82
N PHE A 63 -10.47 23.67 -5.93
CA PHE A 63 -9.42 22.70 -5.59
C PHE A 63 -8.18 23.35 -4.94
N ARG A 64 -8.33 24.49 -4.27
CA ARG A 64 -7.23 25.22 -3.60
C ARG A 64 -6.67 24.43 -2.43
N TYR A 65 -7.55 23.90 -1.56
CA TYR A 65 -7.21 22.92 -0.55
C TYR A 65 -7.90 21.58 -0.84
N LEU A 66 -7.13 20.50 -0.76
CA LEU A 66 -7.58 19.14 -1.01
C LEU A 66 -7.45 18.31 0.27
N PRO A 67 -8.55 18.06 1.00
CA PRO A 67 -8.57 17.03 2.02
C PRO A 67 -8.18 15.68 1.40
N ALA A 68 -7.50 14.84 2.16
CA ALA A 68 -7.17 13.52 1.66
C ALA A 68 -8.43 12.69 1.39
N GLY A 69 -8.30 11.70 0.50
CA GLY A 69 -9.45 10.99 -0.05
C GLY A 69 -10.36 10.30 0.97
N ARG A 70 -9.89 10.00 2.19
CA ARG A 70 -10.73 9.45 3.27
C ARG A 70 -11.69 10.49 3.82
N ILE A 71 -11.23 11.72 4.01
CA ILE A 71 -12.07 12.87 4.36
C ILE A 71 -13.08 13.14 3.24
N THR A 72 -12.61 13.26 1.99
CA THR A 72 -13.49 13.57 0.84
C THR A 72 -14.61 12.54 0.66
N ALA A 73 -14.30 11.25 0.78
CA ALA A 73 -15.26 10.16 0.61
C ALA A 73 -16.14 9.89 1.85
N GLY A 74 -15.67 10.25 3.04
CA GLY A 74 -16.28 9.84 4.31
C GLY A 74 -17.08 10.93 5.04
N ALA A 75 -16.60 12.17 5.04
CA ALA A 75 -17.15 13.26 5.83
C ALA A 75 -18.65 13.50 5.54
N GLY A 76 -19.50 13.57 6.55
CA GLY A 76 -20.92 13.85 6.37
C GLY A 76 -21.74 12.77 5.65
N THR A 77 -21.19 11.57 5.43
CA THR A 77 -21.90 10.46 4.74
C THR A 77 -22.66 9.52 5.68
N ALA A 78 -22.57 9.74 6.99
CA ALA A 78 -23.05 8.85 8.05
C ALA A 78 -22.48 7.41 8.04
N ARG A 79 -21.56 7.09 7.11
CA ARG A 79 -20.89 5.78 7.02
C ARG A 79 -20.02 5.55 8.26
N SER A 80 -19.89 4.29 8.67
CA SER A 80 -19.01 3.91 9.78
C SER A 80 -17.58 3.68 9.27
N VAL A 81 -16.91 4.78 8.90
CA VAL A 81 -15.52 4.79 8.41
C VAL A 81 -14.68 5.77 9.20
N THR A 82 -13.37 5.59 9.19
CA THR A 82 -12.43 6.58 9.71
C THR A 82 -12.11 7.62 8.64
N LEU A 83 -11.92 8.87 9.05
CA LEU A 83 -11.46 9.95 8.17
C LEU A 83 -9.92 10.01 8.09
N PHE A 84 -9.22 9.19 8.88
CA PHE A 84 -7.77 9.10 8.91
C PHE A 84 -7.26 8.17 7.80
N ASN A 85 -6.12 8.54 7.21
CA ASN A 85 -5.51 7.79 6.12
C ASN A 85 -4.47 6.78 6.60
N CYS A 86 -3.69 7.19 7.60
CA CYS A 86 -2.40 6.59 7.90
C CYS A 86 -2.36 6.14 9.36
N PHE A 87 -1.89 4.91 9.57
CA PHE A 87 -1.76 4.32 10.90
C PHE A 87 -0.42 3.58 11.00
N VAL A 88 0.17 3.61 12.20
CA VAL A 88 1.12 2.59 12.65
C VAL A 88 0.45 1.83 13.77
N MET A 89 0.51 0.51 13.70
CA MET A 89 -0.18 -0.37 14.63
C MET A 89 0.61 -0.54 15.93
N GLY A 90 0.00 -1.18 16.93
CA GLY A 90 0.67 -1.45 18.20
C GLY A 90 1.96 -2.26 18.05
N THR A 91 2.85 -2.13 19.03
CA THR A 91 4.06 -2.94 19.15
C THR A 91 3.68 -4.41 19.20
N VAL A 92 4.24 -5.25 18.31
CA VAL A 92 3.91 -6.68 18.28
C VAL A 92 4.53 -7.39 19.48
N PRO A 93 3.73 -7.92 20.43
CA PRO A 93 4.28 -8.67 21.54
C PRO A 93 4.82 -10.01 21.03
N ASP A 94 6.04 -10.37 21.44
CA ASP A 94 6.73 -11.59 21.02
C ASP A 94 6.16 -12.86 21.69
N SER A 95 4.88 -13.13 21.40
CA SER A 95 4.10 -14.26 21.88
C SER A 95 3.00 -14.59 20.86
N MET A 96 2.55 -15.85 20.83
CA MET A 96 1.53 -16.26 19.86
C MET A 96 0.21 -15.48 20.03
N GLY A 97 -0.24 -15.27 21.28
CA GLY A 97 -1.43 -14.48 21.57
C GLY A 97 -1.29 -13.04 21.08
N GLY A 98 -0.19 -12.37 21.45
CA GLY A 98 0.08 -10.98 21.04
C GLY A 98 0.17 -10.80 19.53
N ILE A 99 0.81 -11.73 18.82
CA ILE A 99 0.89 -11.71 17.36
C ILE A 99 -0.52 -11.77 16.74
N PHE A 100 -1.37 -12.70 17.17
CA PHE A 100 -2.71 -12.85 16.60
C PHE A 100 -3.68 -11.73 17.04
N ASP A 101 -3.49 -11.14 18.22
CA ASP A 101 -4.22 -9.93 18.64
C ASP A 101 -3.88 -8.75 17.72
N MET A 102 -2.59 -8.55 17.40
CA MET A 102 -2.18 -7.51 16.44
C MET A 102 -2.72 -7.77 15.03
N LEU A 103 -2.74 -9.03 14.58
CA LEU A 103 -3.33 -9.39 13.28
C LEU A 103 -4.83 -9.02 13.21
N LYS A 104 -5.57 -9.28 14.29
CA LYS A 104 -6.99 -8.90 14.40
C LYS A 104 -7.16 -7.38 14.32
N GLU A 105 -6.35 -6.62 15.04
CA GLU A 105 -6.39 -5.16 15.04
C GLU A 105 -6.06 -4.55 13.67
N ALA A 106 -5.08 -5.14 12.96
CA ALA A 106 -4.77 -4.77 11.58
C ALA A 106 -6.00 -4.93 10.67
N ALA A 107 -6.71 -6.06 10.79
CA ALA A 107 -7.90 -6.33 10.00
C ALA A 107 -9.02 -5.31 10.25
N LEU A 108 -9.27 -4.97 11.52
CA LEU A 108 -10.28 -3.97 11.90
C LEU A 108 -9.94 -2.56 11.37
N THR A 109 -8.67 -2.18 11.44
CA THR A 109 -8.19 -0.88 10.96
C THR A 109 -8.31 -0.77 9.44
N MET A 110 -7.88 -1.80 8.70
CA MET A 110 -7.97 -1.82 7.23
C MET A 110 -9.42 -1.88 6.72
N GLN A 111 -10.31 -2.58 7.43
CA GLN A 111 -11.74 -2.63 7.12
C GLN A 111 -12.34 -1.22 7.01
N GLN A 112 -11.95 -0.31 7.91
CA GLN A 112 -12.45 1.06 7.92
C GLN A 112 -11.79 2.00 6.91
N GLY A 113 -10.67 1.61 6.30
CA GLY A 113 -9.97 2.47 5.34
C GLY A 113 -8.48 2.70 5.58
N GLY A 114 -7.97 2.36 6.76
CA GLY A 114 -6.62 2.75 7.16
C GLY A 114 -5.54 2.00 6.37
N GLY A 115 -4.56 2.73 5.84
CA GLY A 115 -3.27 2.16 5.47
C GLY A 115 -2.43 2.00 6.73
N ILE A 116 -1.84 0.82 6.94
CA ILE A 116 -1.21 0.44 8.22
C ILE A 116 0.29 0.21 8.08
N GLY A 117 1.04 0.47 9.15
CA GLY A 117 2.46 0.15 9.25
C GLY A 117 2.77 -0.70 10.48
N TYR A 118 3.81 -1.53 10.40
CA TYR A 118 4.31 -2.35 11.50
C TYR A 118 5.82 -2.35 11.55
N ASP A 119 6.36 -2.28 12.77
CA ASP A 119 7.72 -2.71 13.07
C ASP A 119 7.72 -4.19 13.46
N PHE A 120 8.39 -5.03 12.65
CA PHE A 120 8.51 -6.46 12.91
C PHE A 120 9.78 -6.83 13.70
N SER A 121 10.59 -5.85 14.08
CA SER A 121 11.85 -6.06 14.81
C SER A 121 11.67 -6.57 16.24
N THR A 122 10.45 -6.54 16.77
CA THR A 122 10.13 -7.01 18.13
C THR A 122 9.91 -8.51 18.23
N ILE A 123 9.73 -9.20 17.10
CA ILE A 123 9.54 -10.65 17.07
C ILE A 123 10.89 -11.34 17.04
N ARG A 124 11.09 -12.36 17.88
CA ARG A 124 12.37 -13.08 17.95
C ARG A 124 12.77 -13.69 16.60
N PRO A 125 14.07 -13.77 16.31
CA PRO A 125 14.54 -14.28 15.03
C PRO A 125 14.29 -15.78 14.87
N LYS A 126 14.31 -16.23 13.62
CA LYS A 126 14.22 -17.65 13.28
C LYS A 126 15.30 -18.46 14.00
N GLY A 127 14.93 -19.62 14.56
CA GLY A 127 15.85 -20.46 15.32
C GLY A 127 16.03 -20.03 16.79
N ALA A 128 15.45 -18.90 17.22
CA ALA A 128 15.47 -18.53 18.63
C ALA A 128 14.62 -19.51 19.47
N PRO A 129 15.01 -19.83 20.71
CA PRO A 129 14.29 -20.79 21.54
C PRO A 129 12.91 -20.28 21.95
N VAL A 130 11.89 -21.15 21.89
CA VAL A 130 10.55 -20.89 22.42
C VAL A 130 10.39 -21.58 23.78
N ALA A 131 10.44 -20.78 24.85
CA ALA A 131 10.28 -21.26 26.21
C ALA A 131 8.94 -21.99 26.39
N GLY A 132 8.98 -23.18 27.02
CA GLY A 132 7.80 -23.99 27.32
C GLY A 132 7.36 -24.99 26.25
N VAL A 133 7.84 -24.87 25.00
CA VAL A 133 7.46 -25.78 23.88
C VAL A 133 8.66 -26.58 23.34
N ALA A 134 9.89 -26.24 23.77
CA ALA A 134 11.14 -26.89 23.32
C ALA A 134 11.26 -26.96 21.79
N ALA A 135 10.81 -25.90 21.11
CA ALA A 135 10.85 -25.73 19.66
C ALA A 135 11.55 -24.43 19.29
N ASP A 136 11.98 -24.36 18.03
CA ASP A 136 12.60 -23.18 17.44
C ASP A 136 11.55 -22.23 16.88
N ALA A 137 11.79 -20.92 17.02
CA ALA A 137 10.92 -19.89 16.46
C ALA A 137 10.99 -19.86 14.94
N SER A 138 9.87 -19.56 14.29
CA SER A 138 9.77 -19.44 12.83
C SER A 138 10.32 -18.11 12.27
N GLY A 139 10.46 -17.09 13.14
CA GLY A 139 10.94 -15.75 12.80
C GLY A 139 9.82 -14.79 12.35
N PRO A 140 10.08 -13.46 12.28
CA PRO A 140 9.12 -12.45 11.87
C PRO A 140 8.52 -12.69 10.48
N LEU A 141 9.34 -13.08 9.50
CA LEU A 141 8.91 -13.19 8.10
C LEU A 141 7.79 -14.21 7.90
N SER A 142 7.80 -15.33 8.63
CA SER A 142 6.70 -16.31 8.54
C SER A 142 5.37 -15.77 9.05
N PHE A 143 5.41 -14.85 10.03
CA PHE A 143 4.20 -14.18 10.49
C PHE A 143 3.79 -13.06 9.53
N MET A 144 4.73 -12.37 8.90
CA MET A 144 4.42 -11.41 7.83
C MET A 144 3.63 -12.06 6.68
N ASP A 145 3.92 -13.32 6.33
CA ASP A 145 3.16 -14.08 5.34
C ASP A 145 1.67 -14.24 5.74
N VAL A 146 1.37 -14.30 7.06
CA VAL A 146 -0.01 -14.33 7.58
C VAL A 146 -0.70 -12.97 7.42
N TRP A 147 0.00 -11.86 7.69
CA TRP A 147 -0.53 -10.52 7.43
C TRP A 147 -0.81 -10.30 5.94
N ASP A 148 0.11 -10.72 5.09
CA ASP A 148 0.00 -10.61 3.63
C ASP A 148 -1.24 -11.38 3.12
N ALA A 149 -1.46 -12.60 3.63
CA ALA A 149 -2.67 -13.37 3.34
C ALA A 149 -3.95 -12.70 3.85
N MET A 150 -3.94 -12.16 5.08
CA MET A 150 -5.07 -11.45 5.66
C MET A 150 -5.43 -10.21 4.83
N CYS A 151 -4.45 -9.41 4.43
CA CYS A 151 -4.67 -8.19 3.65
C CYS A 151 -5.28 -8.48 2.27
N ARG A 152 -4.92 -9.60 1.62
CA ARG A 152 -5.57 -10.04 0.36
C ARG A 152 -7.07 -10.26 0.50
N THR A 153 -7.55 -10.66 1.67
CA THR A 153 -8.97 -10.98 1.89
C THR A 153 -9.82 -9.75 2.23
N ILE A 154 -9.20 -8.65 2.68
CA ILE A 154 -9.92 -7.47 3.17
C ILE A 154 -10.10 -6.47 2.03
N MET A 155 -11.36 -6.27 1.65
CA MET A 155 -11.74 -5.11 0.85
C MET A 155 -11.95 -3.92 1.78
N SER A 156 -11.10 -2.91 1.65
CA SER A 156 -11.21 -1.68 2.42
C SER A 156 -12.40 -0.86 1.94
N ALA A 157 -13.04 -0.10 2.84
CA ALA A 157 -14.13 0.81 2.50
C ALA A 157 -13.79 1.68 1.26
N GLY A 158 -14.70 1.73 0.28
CA GLY A 158 -14.50 2.49 -0.97
C GLY A 158 -13.74 1.74 -2.08
N SER A 159 -13.87 0.40 -2.14
CA SER A 159 -13.35 -0.46 -3.23
C SER A 159 -11.82 -0.43 -3.41
N ARG A 160 -11.06 -0.18 -2.33
CA ARG A 160 -9.58 -0.20 -2.35
C ARG A 160 -9.05 -1.50 -1.73
N ARG A 161 -7.97 -2.05 -2.29
CA ARG A 161 -7.18 -3.09 -1.61
C ARG A 161 -6.47 -2.47 -0.41
N GLY A 162 -6.26 -3.24 0.65
CA GLY A 162 -5.42 -2.82 1.78
C GLY A 162 -3.98 -2.55 1.31
N ALA A 163 -3.30 -1.64 2.01
CA ALA A 163 -1.88 -1.35 1.79
C ALA A 163 -1.19 -1.32 3.14
N MET A 164 -0.03 -1.96 3.23
CA MET A 164 0.71 -2.10 4.48
C MET A 164 2.18 -1.68 4.31
N MET A 165 2.80 -1.21 5.39
CA MET A 165 4.26 -1.07 5.52
C MET A 165 4.77 -2.09 6.53
N ALA A 166 5.87 -2.77 6.21
CA ALA A 166 6.65 -3.53 7.17
C ALA A 166 8.04 -2.91 7.28
N THR A 167 8.46 -2.63 8.50
CA THR A 167 9.80 -2.16 8.81
C THR A 167 10.57 -3.20 9.62
N MET A 168 11.89 -3.21 9.44
CA MET A 168 12.81 -4.02 10.24
C MET A 168 14.10 -3.23 10.49
N ARG A 169 14.60 -3.25 11.73
CA ARG A 169 15.86 -2.61 12.10
C ARG A 169 17.05 -3.29 11.45
N CYS A 170 18.04 -2.47 11.06
CA CYS A 170 19.28 -2.94 10.44
C CYS A 170 20.13 -3.85 11.35
N ASP A 171 19.83 -3.94 12.64
CA ASP A 171 20.49 -4.82 13.63
C ASP A 171 19.68 -6.10 13.93
N HIS A 172 18.53 -6.32 13.30
CA HIS A 172 17.75 -7.54 13.56
C HIS A 172 18.42 -8.79 12.92
N PRO A 173 18.48 -9.97 13.60
CA PRO A 173 19.17 -11.14 13.05
C PRO A 173 18.60 -11.72 11.76
N ASP A 174 17.33 -11.47 11.45
CA ASP A 174 16.70 -11.87 10.18
C ASP A 174 16.73 -10.78 9.09
N ILE A 175 17.49 -9.69 9.28
CA ILE A 175 17.50 -8.55 8.34
C ILE A 175 17.89 -8.94 6.91
N GLU A 176 18.83 -9.86 6.72
CA GLU A 176 19.24 -10.30 5.39
C GLU A 176 18.11 -11.05 4.66
N GLN A 177 17.33 -11.83 5.39
CA GLN A 177 16.15 -12.51 4.84
C GLN A 177 15.06 -11.49 4.50
N PHE A 178 14.86 -10.46 5.33
CA PHE A 178 13.94 -9.37 5.08
C PHE A 178 14.30 -8.59 3.81
N ILE A 179 15.58 -8.22 3.65
CA ILE A 179 16.09 -7.52 2.46
C ILE A 179 15.78 -8.32 1.18
N SER A 180 16.05 -9.63 1.21
CA SER A 180 15.84 -10.51 0.04
C SER A 180 14.40 -10.97 -0.19
N ALA A 181 13.46 -10.62 0.70
CA ALA A 181 12.14 -11.27 0.74
C ALA A 181 11.32 -11.10 -0.55
N LYS A 182 11.51 -9.98 -1.26
CA LYS A 182 10.82 -9.64 -2.51
C LYS A 182 11.60 -9.96 -3.79
N SER A 183 12.76 -10.62 -3.66
CA SER A 183 13.37 -11.28 -4.81
C SER A 183 12.43 -12.34 -5.42
N ASP A 184 11.54 -12.91 -4.60
CA ASP A 184 10.33 -13.57 -5.06
C ASP A 184 9.19 -12.54 -5.22
N SER A 185 8.88 -12.19 -6.46
CA SER A 185 7.80 -11.25 -6.80
C SER A 185 6.41 -11.65 -6.26
N ALA A 186 6.19 -12.91 -5.86
CA ALA A 186 4.92 -13.39 -5.31
C ALA A 186 4.74 -13.15 -3.82
N ARG A 187 5.84 -12.95 -3.08
CA ARG A 187 5.83 -12.91 -1.62
C ARG A 187 5.67 -11.49 -1.10
N LEU A 188 4.92 -11.32 -0.01
CA LEU A 188 4.72 -10.02 0.68
C LEU A 188 4.22 -8.89 -0.24
N ARG A 189 3.42 -9.22 -1.25
CA ARG A 189 2.89 -8.27 -2.25
C ARG A 189 2.03 -7.15 -1.65
N MET A 190 1.44 -7.38 -0.48
CA MET A 190 0.57 -6.41 0.18
C MET A 190 1.32 -5.43 1.09
N PHE A 191 2.62 -5.65 1.28
CA PHE A 191 3.52 -4.76 2.02
C PHE A 191 4.34 -3.89 1.08
N ASN A 192 4.67 -2.68 1.49
CA ASN A 192 5.95 -2.05 1.17
C ASN A 192 6.95 -2.45 2.26
N LEU A 193 8.21 -2.69 1.90
CA LEU A 193 9.27 -3.06 2.85
C LEU A 193 10.27 -1.91 3.01
N SER A 194 10.67 -1.58 4.24
CA SER A 194 11.74 -0.61 4.49
C SER A 194 12.65 -1.03 5.65
N VAL A 195 13.94 -0.78 5.51
CA VAL A 195 14.92 -0.98 6.60
C VAL A 195 14.98 0.28 7.47
N LEU A 196 14.86 0.11 8.78
CA LEU A 196 15.13 1.16 9.77
C LEU A 196 16.64 1.22 9.98
N VAL A 197 17.27 2.19 9.32
CA VAL A 197 18.70 2.45 9.36
C VAL A 197 19.01 3.45 10.47
N THR A 198 19.95 3.09 11.34
CA THR A 198 20.41 3.91 12.46
C THR A 198 21.63 4.75 12.07
N ASP A 199 21.86 5.86 12.77
CA ASP A 199 23.05 6.69 12.55
C ASP A 199 24.35 5.90 12.84
N PRO A 200 24.47 5.09 13.92
CA PRO A 200 25.64 4.23 14.13
C PRO A 200 25.89 3.23 12.99
N PHE A 201 24.85 2.70 12.35
CA PHE A 201 25.03 1.82 11.18
C PHE A 201 25.66 2.58 10.02
N MET A 202 25.16 3.78 9.71
CA MET A 202 25.71 4.61 8.63
C MET A 202 27.16 5.02 8.89
N GLU A 203 27.51 5.32 10.13
CA GLU A 203 28.90 5.60 10.49
C GLU A 203 29.79 4.36 10.36
N ALA A 204 29.30 3.17 10.75
CA ALA A 204 30.01 1.91 10.51
C ALA A 204 30.19 1.60 9.01
N VAL A 205 29.19 1.90 8.17
CA VAL A 205 29.28 1.74 6.70
C VAL A 205 30.39 2.62 6.11
N LYS A 206 30.47 3.89 6.56
CA LYS A 206 31.50 4.83 6.13
C LYS A 206 32.89 4.40 6.61
N ALA A 207 32.99 3.93 7.85
CA ALA A 207 34.23 3.49 8.48
C ALA A 207 34.72 2.11 8.01
N ASP A 208 33.87 1.34 7.32
CA ASP A 208 34.12 -0.08 6.98
C ASP A 208 34.22 -0.99 8.21
N ASP A 209 33.43 -0.68 9.24
CA ASP A 209 33.42 -1.41 10.50
C ASP A 209 32.44 -2.60 10.50
N SER A 210 32.62 -3.48 11.49
CA SER A 210 31.70 -4.57 11.77
C SER A 210 30.37 -4.07 12.35
N TRP A 211 29.31 -4.82 12.10
CA TRP A 211 27.96 -4.57 12.60
C TRP A 211 27.37 -5.83 13.23
N ASP A 212 26.87 -5.71 14.47
CA ASP A 212 26.28 -6.82 15.20
C ASP A 212 24.79 -6.94 14.91
N LEU A 213 24.37 -8.14 14.50
CA LEU A 213 22.97 -8.53 14.40
C LEU A 213 22.53 -9.17 15.71
N GLN A 214 21.62 -8.53 16.42
CA GLN A 214 21.31 -8.82 17.80
C GLN A 214 19.81 -8.79 18.12
N PHE A 215 19.41 -9.59 19.10
CA PHE A 215 18.04 -9.60 19.63
C PHE A 215 18.06 -9.91 21.13
N GLY A 216 17.32 -9.13 21.93
CA GLY A 216 17.22 -9.36 23.38
C GLY A 216 18.55 -9.31 24.14
N GLY A 217 19.49 -8.47 23.69
CA GLY A 217 20.83 -8.34 24.27
C GLY A 217 21.81 -9.46 23.90
N ARG A 218 21.43 -10.38 23.01
CA ARG A 218 22.31 -11.42 22.46
C ARG A 218 22.68 -11.09 21.02
N VAL A 219 23.98 -11.09 20.72
CA VAL A 219 24.50 -11.09 19.34
C VAL A 219 24.33 -12.48 18.74
N TYR A 220 23.70 -12.56 17.57
CA TYR A 220 23.51 -13.80 16.82
C TYR A 220 24.59 -13.95 15.75
N HIS A 221 24.86 -12.87 15.02
CA HIS A 221 25.85 -12.80 13.95
C HIS A 221 26.53 -11.43 13.96
N THR A 222 27.76 -11.37 13.51
CA THR A 222 28.47 -10.10 13.21
C THR A 222 28.79 -10.11 11.73
N VAL A 223 28.42 -9.03 11.03
CA VAL A 223 28.64 -8.85 9.58
C VAL A 223 29.49 -7.61 9.34
N GLN A 224 29.97 -7.40 8.12
CA GLN A 224 30.52 -6.09 7.76
C GLN A 224 29.38 -5.11 7.45
N ALA A 225 29.42 -3.92 8.02
CA ALA A 225 28.36 -2.92 7.83
C ALA A 225 28.18 -2.57 6.35
N ARG A 226 29.31 -2.38 5.64
CA ARG A 226 29.32 -2.10 4.20
C ARG A 226 28.74 -3.25 3.37
N ASP A 227 28.95 -4.50 3.75
CA ASP A 227 28.37 -5.64 3.05
C ASP A 227 26.85 -5.69 3.22
N LEU A 228 26.36 -5.45 4.44
CA LEU A 228 24.93 -5.36 4.70
C LEU A 228 24.30 -4.18 3.93
N TRP A 229 24.94 -3.02 3.91
CA TRP A 229 24.50 -1.87 3.12
C TRP A 229 24.45 -2.19 1.63
N ASN A 230 25.51 -2.82 1.08
CA ASN A 230 25.52 -3.26 -0.31
C ASN A 230 24.40 -4.26 -0.61
N LYS A 231 24.03 -5.14 0.32
CA LYS A 231 22.87 -6.04 0.16
C LYS A 231 21.56 -5.27 0.10
N ILE A 232 21.36 -4.26 0.96
CA ILE A 232 20.17 -3.38 0.91
C ILE A 232 20.12 -2.67 -0.44
N MET A 233 21.23 -2.04 -0.86
CA MET A 233 21.26 -1.29 -2.12
C MET A 233 21.06 -2.20 -3.34
N LYS A 234 21.67 -3.39 -3.34
CA LYS A 234 21.54 -4.35 -4.43
C LYS A 234 20.10 -4.86 -4.55
N ALA A 235 19.45 -5.07 -3.42
CA ALA A 235 18.04 -5.42 -3.35
C ALA A 235 17.16 -4.35 -4.01
N THR A 236 17.30 -3.11 -3.57
CA THR A 236 16.55 -1.99 -4.15
C THR A 236 16.88 -1.76 -5.62
N TYR A 237 18.13 -1.96 -6.04
CA TYR A 237 18.54 -1.83 -7.45
C TYR A 237 17.88 -2.88 -8.34
N ASP A 238 17.81 -4.12 -7.88
CA ASP A 238 17.31 -5.27 -8.64
C ASP A 238 15.78 -5.37 -8.61
N TYR A 239 15.11 -4.98 -7.51
CA TYR A 239 13.66 -5.17 -7.32
C TYR A 239 12.93 -4.02 -6.61
N ALA A 240 13.51 -2.81 -6.57
CA ALA A 240 12.95 -1.55 -6.03
C ALA A 240 12.65 -1.52 -4.51
N GLU A 241 12.91 -2.61 -3.78
CA GLU A 241 12.67 -2.72 -2.35
C GLU A 241 13.80 -3.51 -1.66
N PRO A 242 14.04 -3.36 -0.35
CA PRO A 242 13.34 -2.44 0.57
C PRO A 242 13.74 -0.98 0.36
N GLY A 243 12.89 -0.05 0.82
CA GLY A 243 13.26 1.35 1.02
C GLY A 243 14.15 1.54 2.26
N VAL A 244 14.62 2.76 2.48
CA VAL A 244 15.44 3.11 3.65
C VAL A 244 14.76 4.21 4.46
N ILE A 245 14.66 4.00 5.77
CA ILE A 245 14.14 4.95 6.75
C ILE A 245 15.25 5.25 7.75
N PHE A 246 15.66 6.51 7.87
CA PHE A 246 16.71 6.94 8.81
C PHE A 246 16.07 7.19 10.18
N ILE A 247 15.91 6.13 10.97
CA ILE A 247 15.01 6.11 12.13
C ILE A 247 15.49 7.01 13.29
N ASP A 248 16.80 7.10 13.51
CA ASP A 248 17.37 7.96 14.56
C ASP A 248 17.16 9.43 14.21
N ARG A 249 17.27 9.77 12.93
CA ARG A 249 17.01 11.13 12.45
C ARG A 249 15.54 11.51 12.63
N ILE A 250 14.63 10.60 12.29
CA ILE A 250 13.20 10.80 12.51
C ILE A 250 12.91 11.05 13.99
N ASN A 251 13.43 10.21 14.88
CA ASN A 251 13.22 10.36 16.32
C ASN A 251 13.86 11.63 16.89
N LYS A 252 15.05 12.00 16.44
CA LYS A 252 15.70 13.26 16.84
C LYS A 252 14.92 14.48 16.40
N ALA A 253 14.41 14.46 15.16
CA ALA A 253 13.63 15.55 14.58
C ALA A 253 12.21 15.65 15.17
N ASN A 254 11.64 14.53 15.63
CA ASN A 254 10.27 14.46 16.15
C ASN A 254 10.01 15.48 17.27
N ASN A 255 8.97 16.29 17.10
CA ASN A 255 8.56 17.28 18.10
C ASN A 255 8.15 16.66 19.44
N LEU A 256 7.78 15.38 19.43
CA LEU A 256 7.35 14.62 20.60
C LEU A 256 8.40 13.63 21.12
N ASN A 257 9.67 13.77 20.73
CA ASN A 257 10.75 12.85 21.15
C ASN A 257 10.93 12.68 22.67
N TYR A 258 10.28 13.53 23.47
CA TYR A 258 10.27 13.47 24.94
C TYR A 258 9.17 12.58 25.54
N VAL A 259 8.19 12.16 24.74
CA VAL A 259 7.02 11.36 25.18
C VAL A 259 6.65 10.21 24.24
N GLU A 260 7.31 10.10 23.08
CA GLU A 260 7.08 9.00 22.15
C GLU A 260 8.35 8.57 21.42
N GLU A 261 8.33 7.35 20.91
CA GLU A 261 9.34 6.80 20.01
C GLU A 261 8.66 6.31 18.73
N ILE A 262 9.21 6.71 17.60
CA ILE A 262 8.77 6.29 16.27
C ILE A 262 9.48 4.99 15.92
N CYS A 263 8.71 3.96 15.54
CA CYS A 263 9.23 2.64 15.17
C CYS A 263 8.89 2.21 13.74
N ALA A 264 7.93 2.86 13.08
CA ALA A 264 7.55 2.52 11.72
C ALA A 264 6.97 3.75 11.01
N THR A 265 6.62 3.57 9.73
CA THR A 265 5.82 4.52 8.97
C THR A 265 4.54 3.87 8.49
N ASN A 266 3.58 4.69 8.08
CA ASN A 266 2.48 4.26 7.22
C ASN A 266 2.99 3.70 5.86
N PRO A 267 2.11 3.14 5.00
CA PRO A 267 2.48 2.52 3.73
C PRO A 267 3.37 3.37 2.80
N CYS A 268 3.18 4.69 2.77
CA CYS A 268 3.85 5.56 1.80
C CYS A 268 5.07 6.33 2.38
N GLY A 269 5.41 6.11 3.65
CA GLY A 269 6.63 6.64 4.30
C GLY A 269 6.55 8.10 4.79
N GLU A 270 5.48 8.83 4.48
CA GLU A 270 5.28 10.24 4.81
C GLU A 270 4.84 10.49 6.26
N GLN A 271 4.33 9.45 6.93
CA GLN A 271 3.91 9.48 8.33
C GLN A 271 4.72 8.47 9.15
N PRO A 272 5.88 8.87 9.69
CA PRO A 272 6.52 8.17 10.79
C PRO A 272 5.66 8.35 12.04
N LEU A 273 5.21 7.24 12.61
CA LEU A 273 4.22 7.25 13.71
C LEU A 273 4.68 6.32 14.85
N PRO A 274 4.36 6.67 16.11
CA PRO A 274 4.54 5.77 17.23
C PRO A 274 3.52 4.62 17.15
N PRO A 275 3.66 3.57 17.99
CA PRO A 275 2.63 2.54 18.12
C PRO A 275 1.23 3.13 18.36
N TYR A 276 0.24 2.63 17.61
CA TYR A 276 -1.14 3.17 17.55
C TYR A 276 -1.29 4.60 17.02
N GLY A 277 -0.21 5.22 16.57
CA GLY A 277 -0.24 6.53 15.93
C GLY A 277 -1.14 6.54 14.69
N ALA A 278 -1.89 7.61 14.54
CA ALA A 278 -2.75 7.85 13.39
C ALA A 278 -2.56 9.27 12.86
N CYS A 279 -2.68 9.46 11.55
CA CYS A 279 -2.68 10.79 10.95
C CYS A 279 -3.71 10.93 9.81
N LEU A 280 -4.39 12.06 9.83
CA LEU A 280 -5.21 12.57 8.74
C LEU A 280 -4.39 13.53 7.86
N LEU A 281 -4.68 13.55 6.56
CA LEU A 281 -3.86 14.26 5.58
C LEU A 281 -4.68 15.31 4.82
N GLY A 282 -3.99 16.33 4.32
CA GLY A 282 -4.53 17.37 3.45
C GLY A 282 -3.42 18.00 2.60
N SER A 283 -3.76 18.65 1.49
CA SER A 283 -2.76 19.21 0.58
C SER A 283 -3.20 20.55 0.00
N ILE A 284 -2.33 21.55 0.07
CA ILE A 284 -2.49 22.83 -0.65
C ILE A 284 -2.10 22.62 -2.11
N ASN A 285 -2.96 23.03 -3.03
CA ASN A 285 -2.67 22.95 -4.47
C ASN A 285 -1.94 24.23 -4.92
N LEU A 286 -0.62 24.17 -4.99
CA LEU A 286 0.21 25.33 -5.33
C LEU A 286 -0.07 25.87 -6.73
N ALA A 287 -0.39 24.98 -7.69
CA ALA A 287 -0.68 25.34 -9.07
C ALA A 287 -1.89 26.29 -9.20
N ARG A 288 -2.85 26.20 -8.28
CA ARG A 288 -4.07 27.04 -8.28
C ARG A 288 -3.87 28.39 -7.63
N LEU A 289 -2.72 28.60 -6.97
CA LEU A 289 -2.39 29.84 -6.28
C LEU A 289 -1.44 30.73 -7.09
N VAL A 290 -0.95 30.26 -8.25
CA VAL A 290 -0.09 31.06 -9.13
C VAL A 290 -0.94 32.07 -9.89
N SER A 291 -0.66 33.36 -9.68
CA SER A 291 -1.16 34.45 -10.51
C SER A 291 -0.34 34.56 -11.78
N ALA A 292 -0.93 35.09 -12.86
CA ALA A 292 -0.27 35.34 -14.16
C ALA A 292 0.66 34.19 -14.64
N PRO A 293 0.15 32.94 -14.74
CA PRO A 293 1.00 31.78 -15.05
C PRO A 293 1.70 31.95 -16.40
N PHE A 294 2.98 31.57 -16.43
CA PHE A 294 3.90 31.68 -17.57
C PHE A 294 4.28 33.09 -18.00
N GLU A 295 3.95 34.11 -17.21
CA GLU A 295 4.40 35.49 -17.40
C GLU A 295 5.52 35.85 -16.40
N PRO A 296 6.34 36.88 -16.66
CA PRO A 296 7.41 37.30 -15.75
C PRO A 296 6.94 37.67 -14.34
N GLU A 297 5.69 38.12 -14.21
CA GLU A 297 5.05 38.47 -12.94
C GLU A 297 4.41 37.27 -12.22
N ALA A 298 4.60 36.03 -12.69
CA ALA A 298 4.02 34.84 -12.07
C ALA A 298 4.45 34.69 -10.61
N GLU A 299 3.49 34.71 -9.69
CA GLU A 299 3.75 34.64 -8.25
C GLU A 299 2.64 33.94 -7.47
N ILE A 300 2.96 33.48 -6.26
CA ILE A 300 1.96 33.05 -5.28
C ILE A 300 1.84 34.18 -4.28
N ASP A 301 0.62 34.67 -4.04
CA ASP A 301 0.35 35.63 -2.98
C ASP A 301 0.56 34.95 -1.62
N ASP A 302 1.64 35.34 -0.97
CA ASP A 302 2.05 34.84 0.33
C ASP A 302 0.97 35.01 1.40
N ALA A 303 0.24 36.13 1.43
CA ALA A 303 -0.79 36.36 2.43
C ALA A 303 -2.01 35.45 2.20
N ALA A 304 -2.41 35.29 0.93
CA ALA A 304 -3.49 34.38 0.56
C ALA A 304 -3.14 32.91 0.85
N LEU A 305 -1.87 32.52 0.64
CA LEU A 305 -1.38 31.20 1.00
C LEU A 305 -1.45 30.96 2.51
N GLU A 306 -0.99 31.91 3.32
CA GLU A 306 -1.02 31.80 4.79
C GLU A 306 -2.46 31.72 5.33
N GLU A 307 -3.40 32.51 4.79
CA GLU A 307 -4.82 32.46 5.17
C GLU A 307 -5.47 31.11 4.81
N LEU A 308 -5.18 30.57 3.63
CA LEU A 308 -5.66 29.26 3.20
C LEU A 308 -5.10 28.15 4.10
N VAL A 309 -3.80 28.21 4.42
CA VAL A 309 -3.16 27.26 5.34
C VAL A 309 -3.80 27.31 6.72
N ALA A 310 -4.04 28.50 7.27
CA ALA A 310 -4.68 28.64 8.57
C ALA A 310 -6.09 28.02 8.59
N THR A 311 -6.87 28.25 7.52
CA THR A 311 -8.20 27.65 7.36
C THR A 311 -8.13 26.13 7.21
N ALA A 312 -7.17 25.62 6.45
CA ALA A 312 -6.95 24.18 6.27
C ALA A 312 -6.54 23.50 7.57
N VAL A 313 -5.63 24.09 8.36
CA VAL A 313 -5.21 23.55 9.67
C VAL A 313 -6.39 23.45 10.63
N ARG A 314 -7.27 24.46 10.69
CA ARG A 314 -8.46 24.38 11.53
C ARG A 314 -9.43 23.31 11.06
N MET A 315 -9.67 23.21 9.75
CA MET A 315 -10.49 22.13 9.19
C MET A 315 -9.92 20.76 9.56
N MET A 316 -8.61 20.59 9.46
CA MET A 316 -7.88 19.37 9.80
C MET A 316 -7.92 19.05 11.30
N ASP A 317 -7.79 20.05 12.17
CA ASP A 317 -7.97 19.85 13.62
C ASP A 317 -9.38 19.35 13.95
N ASN A 318 -10.41 19.86 13.26
CA ASN A 318 -11.79 19.42 13.44
C ASN A 318 -12.02 17.97 12.98
N VAL A 319 -11.26 17.47 11.99
CA VAL A 319 -11.32 16.04 11.59
C VAL A 319 -10.98 15.13 12.79
N VAL A 320 -10.08 15.54 13.68
CA VAL A 320 -9.73 14.76 14.88
C VAL A 320 -10.96 14.51 15.76
N ASP A 321 -11.82 15.51 15.89
CA ASP A 321 -13.01 15.45 16.75
C ASP A 321 -14.22 14.83 16.03
N ALA A 322 -14.34 15.02 14.71
CA ALA A 322 -15.43 14.48 13.90
C ALA A 322 -15.22 13.01 13.48
N SER A 323 -13.97 12.54 13.41
CA SER A 323 -13.64 11.20 12.92
C SER A 323 -13.97 10.10 13.94
N LYS A 324 -14.31 8.93 13.42
CA LYS A 324 -14.31 7.67 14.16
C LYS A 324 -12.94 6.99 14.05
N PHE A 325 -12.61 6.18 15.04
CA PHE A 325 -11.38 5.40 15.08
C PHE A 325 -11.68 3.89 15.09
N PRO A 326 -10.87 3.08 14.39
CA PRO A 326 -11.02 1.63 14.43
C PRO A 326 -10.79 1.02 15.81
N LEU A 327 -9.83 1.57 16.56
CA LEU A 327 -9.42 1.06 17.87
C LEU A 327 -9.42 2.18 18.93
N PRO A 328 -9.80 1.89 20.19
CA PRO A 328 -9.73 2.87 21.28
C PRO A 328 -8.32 3.44 21.51
N ALA A 329 -7.27 2.63 21.36
CA ALA A 329 -5.90 3.08 21.52
C ALA A 329 -5.49 4.12 20.46
N GLN A 330 -5.97 3.96 19.22
CA GLN A 330 -5.74 4.94 18.15
C GLN A 330 -6.49 6.25 18.41
N GLU A 331 -7.71 6.15 18.97
CA GLU A 331 -8.49 7.33 19.38
C GLU A 331 -7.80 8.10 20.50
N GLU A 332 -7.35 7.41 21.54
CA GLU A 332 -6.64 8.00 22.67
C GLU A 332 -5.37 8.71 22.21
N GLU A 333 -4.58 8.05 21.35
CA GLU A 333 -3.36 8.61 20.78
C GLU A 333 -3.64 9.86 19.93
N ALA A 334 -4.66 9.81 19.07
CA ALA A 334 -5.08 10.96 18.25
C ALA A 334 -5.59 12.13 19.11
N ARG A 335 -6.34 11.87 20.18
CA ARG A 335 -6.83 12.91 21.10
C ARG A 335 -5.71 13.54 21.92
N ASN A 336 -4.73 12.75 22.35
CA ASN A 336 -3.62 13.20 23.19
C ASN A 336 -2.58 14.04 22.43
N LYS A 337 -2.44 13.83 21.12
CA LYS A 337 -1.37 14.45 20.31
C LYS A 337 -1.88 15.31 19.14
N ARG A 338 -3.12 15.07 18.69
CA ARG A 338 -3.80 15.83 17.63
C ARG A 338 -2.96 16.01 16.37
N ARG A 339 -2.29 14.94 15.94
CA ARG A 339 -1.39 14.92 14.78
C ARG A 339 -2.17 15.10 13.48
N ILE A 340 -1.73 16.06 12.67
CA ILE A 340 -2.25 16.28 11.31
C ILE A 340 -1.09 16.35 10.31
N GLY A 341 -1.35 16.08 9.03
CA GLY A 341 -0.34 16.10 7.98
C GLY A 341 -0.76 16.95 6.79
N LEU A 342 -0.54 18.26 6.89
CA LEU A 342 -0.73 19.20 5.79
C LEU A 342 0.51 19.19 4.89
N GLY A 343 0.29 18.96 3.60
CA GLY A 343 1.32 18.99 2.57
C GLY A 343 0.93 19.88 1.40
N VAL A 344 1.53 19.59 0.25
CA VAL A 344 1.26 20.28 -1.01
C VAL A 344 0.98 19.27 -2.12
N THR A 345 0.36 19.73 -3.19
CA THR A 345 0.36 19.11 -4.52
C THR A 345 0.58 20.22 -5.55
N GLY A 346 0.88 19.87 -6.81
CA GLY A 346 1.04 20.85 -7.87
C GLY A 346 2.35 21.64 -7.78
N LEU A 347 3.35 21.16 -7.02
CA LEU A 347 4.62 21.86 -6.87
C LEU A 347 5.34 22.02 -8.21
N ALA A 348 5.41 20.95 -9.01
CA ALA A 348 6.11 21.02 -10.29
C ALA A 348 5.37 21.93 -11.27
N ASP A 349 4.03 21.86 -11.32
CA ASP A 349 3.22 22.78 -12.13
C ASP A 349 3.46 24.24 -11.74
N ALA A 350 3.46 24.55 -10.44
CA ALA A 350 3.69 25.90 -9.96
C ALA A 350 5.09 26.43 -10.34
N LEU A 351 6.11 25.56 -10.31
CA LEU A 351 7.45 25.89 -10.79
C LEU A 351 7.46 26.15 -12.30
N LEU A 352 6.78 25.32 -13.10
CA LEU A 352 6.64 25.51 -14.55
C LEU A 352 5.92 26.83 -14.87
N MET A 353 4.86 27.16 -14.13
CA MET A 353 4.14 28.43 -14.27
C MET A 353 5.01 29.64 -13.91
N LYS A 354 6.01 29.48 -13.03
CA LYS A 354 7.03 30.50 -12.73
C LYS A 354 8.24 30.50 -13.67
N GLY A 355 8.28 29.62 -14.68
CA GLY A 355 9.42 29.50 -15.58
C GLY A 355 10.66 28.85 -14.94
N LEU A 356 10.48 28.07 -13.88
CA LEU A 356 11.57 27.40 -13.14
C LEU A 356 11.65 25.92 -13.48
N GLN A 357 12.85 25.46 -13.81
CA GLN A 357 13.13 24.05 -14.06
C GLN A 357 13.27 23.28 -12.75
N TYR A 358 12.44 22.25 -12.57
CA TYR A 358 12.45 21.37 -11.39
C TYR A 358 13.84 20.77 -11.14
N GLY A 359 14.25 20.67 -9.87
CA GLY A 359 15.50 20.03 -9.48
C GLY A 359 16.75 20.91 -9.57
N THR A 360 16.65 22.10 -10.16
CA THR A 360 17.70 23.12 -10.12
C THR A 360 17.84 23.73 -8.71
N PRO A 361 19.00 24.31 -8.35
CA PRO A 361 19.16 25.02 -7.08
C PRO A 361 18.16 26.18 -6.89
N GLU A 362 17.72 26.82 -7.97
CA GLU A 362 16.74 27.89 -7.92
C GLU A 362 15.33 27.37 -7.62
N ALA A 363 14.89 26.32 -8.32
CA ALA A 363 13.62 25.66 -8.01
C ALA A 363 13.58 25.09 -6.59
N ALA A 364 14.71 24.53 -6.11
CA ALA A 364 14.82 24.05 -4.74
C ALA A 364 14.66 25.18 -3.71
N ARG A 365 15.26 26.35 -3.94
CA ARG A 365 15.06 27.53 -3.07
C ARG A 365 13.62 28.04 -3.11
N GLN A 366 12.98 28.05 -4.28
CA GLN A 366 11.57 28.46 -4.40
C GLN A 366 10.64 27.49 -3.68
N ALA A 367 10.86 26.18 -3.80
CA ALA A 367 10.11 25.16 -3.07
C ALA A 367 10.33 25.27 -1.56
N GLU A 368 11.58 25.47 -1.12
CA GLU A 368 11.92 25.71 0.28
C GLU A 368 11.20 26.94 0.84
N HIS A 369 11.16 28.04 0.08
CA HIS A 369 10.46 29.26 0.46
C HIS A 369 8.96 29.03 0.65
N TRP A 370 8.27 28.39 -0.31
CA TRP A 370 6.83 28.11 -0.17
C TRP A 370 6.54 27.17 1.00
N LEU A 371 7.35 26.12 1.18
CA LEU A 371 7.15 25.16 2.28
C LEU A 371 7.47 25.77 3.65
N HIS A 372 8.45 26.68 3.74
CA HIS A 372 8.70 27.48 4.95
C HIS A 372 7.48 28.31 5.35
N ARG A 373 6.90 29.03 4.39
CA ARG A 373 5.69 29.86 4.61
C ARG A 373 4.52 29.00 5.08
N ILE A 374 4.29 27.85 4.45
CA ILE A 374 3.25 26.90 4.86
C ILE A 374 3.50 26.37 6.27
N ALA A 375 4.74 25.97 6.60
CA ALA A 375 5.07 25.49 7.93
C ALA A 375 4.82 26.57 8.99
N ARG A 376 5.34 27.79 8.78
CA ARG A 376 5.10 28.92 9.69
C ARG A 376 3.61 29.18 9.91
N ALA A 377 2.84 29.31 8.84
CA ALA A 377 1.41 29.58 8.92
C ALA A 377 0.65 28.44 9.61
N ALA A 378 1.03 27.19 9.37
CA ALA A 378 0.42 26.05 10.02
C ALA A 378 0.63 26.09 11.54
N TYR A 379 1.87 26.29 11.99
CA TYR A 379 2.20 26.37 13.41
C TYR A 379 1.53 27.58 14.09
N LEU A 380 1.53 28.75 13.45
CA LEU A 380 0.84 29.94 13.98
C LEU A 380 -0.68 29.73 14.05
N ALA A 381 -1.30 29.11 13.05
CA ALA A 381 -2.72 28.75 13.09
C ALA A 381 -3.02 27.77 14.24
N SER A 382 -2.13 26.82 14.49
CA SER A 382 -2.24 25.89 15.62
C SER A 382 -2.07 26.58 16.98
N VAL A 383 -1.24 27.64 17.05
CA VAL A 383 -1.14 28.49 18.24
C VAL A 383 -2.45 29.27 18.47
N GLU A 384 -3.06 29.83 17.42
CA GLU A 384 -4.37 30.49 17.54
C GLU A 384 -5.45 29.49 18.00
N LEU A 385 -5.44 28.25 17.50
CA LEU A 385 -6.31 27.20 17.99
C LEU A 385 -6.01 26.82 19.44
N ALA A 386 -4.76 26.88 19.90
CA ALA A 386 -4.41 26.62 21.29
C ALA A 386 -4.97 27.70 22.24
N LYS A 387 -4.94 28.98 21.81
CA LYS A 387 -5.56 30.08 22.57
C LYS A 387 -7.06 29.89 22.74
N GLU A 388 -7.73 29.39 21.70
CA GLU A 388 -9.18 29.21 21.69
C GLU A 388 -9.63 27.89 22.34
N LYS A 389 -9.01 26.77 21.97
CA LYS A 389 -9.46 25.40 22.28
C LYS A 389 -8.53 24.66 23.25
N GLY A 390 -7.42 25.29 23.66
CA GLY A 390 -6.37 24.69 24.49
C GLY A 390 -5.32 23.93 23.68
N ALA A 391 -4.09 23.86 24.22
CA ALA A 391 -3.01 23.05 23.65
C ALA A 391 -3.33 21.55 23.65
N PHE A 392 -2.59 20.75 22.87
CA PHE A 392 -2.74 19.28 22.94
C PHE A 392 -2.36 18.75 24.34
N PRO A 393 -3.01 17.68 24.84
CA PRO A 393 -2.84 17.21 26.22
C PRO A 393 -1.42 16.92 26.70
N LEU A 394 -0.54 16.39 25.83
CA LEU A 394 0.84 16.02 26.17
C LEU A 394 1.87 17.14 25.95
N PHE A 395 1.42 18.38 25.75
CA PHE A 395 2.31 19.50 25.47
C PHE A 395 3.16 19.88 26.70
N ASP A 396 4.48 19.89 26.49
CA ASP A 396 5.48 20.39 27.44
C ASP A 396 6.32 21.41 26.68
N ALA A 397 6.14 22.71 26.97
CA ALA A 397 6.69 23.79 26.15
C ALA A 397 8.21 23.71 26.00
N GLU A 398 8.94 23.47 27.09
CA GLU A 398 10.41 23.45 27.07
C GLU A 398 10.92 22.23 26.29
N LYS A 399 10.33 21.05 26.51
CA LYS A 399 10.77 19.83 25.79
C LYS A 399 10.38 19.86 24.32
N TYR A 400 9.18 20.37 24.00
CA TYR A 400 8.71 20.53 22.63
C TYR A 400 9.62 21.49 21.85
N LEU A 401 9.94 22.64 22.42
CA LEU A 401 10.80 23.66 21.80
C LEU A 401 12.28 23.26 21.72
N ALA A 402 12.69 22.22 22.47
CA ALA A 402 14.01 21.62 22.41
C ALA A 402 14.14 20.48 21.37
N SER A 403 13.05 20.10 20.69
CA SER A 403 13.07 19.08 19.63
C SER A 403 13.81 19.55 18.37
N GLY A 404 14.28 18.58 17.56
CA GLY A 404 15.10 18.85 16.38
C GLY A 404 14.46 19.81 15.36
N ASN A 405 13.20 19.58 14.98
CA ASN A 405 12.52 20.49 14.04
C ASN A 405 12.26 21.87 14.68
N MET A 406 11.81 21.93 15.94
CA MET A 406 11.52 23.21 16.60
C MET A 406 12.76 24.05 16.85
N MET A 407 13.94 23.43 16.99
CA MET A 407 15.21 24.18 17.06
C MET A 407 15.54 24.96 15.79
N ASN A 408 15.04 24.51 14.63
CA ASN A 408 15.24 25.16 13.34
C ASN A 408 14.07 26.07 12.94
N MET A 409 13.00 26.09 13.74
CA MET A 409 11.85 26.95 13.49
C MET A 409 12.15 28.40 13.87
N ASP A 410 11.50 29.34 13.19
CA ASP A 410 11.69 30.77 13.40
C ASP A 410 11.32 31.21 14.83
N ASP A 411 12.09 32.17 15.35
CA ASP A 411 12.03 32.59 16.76
C ASP A 411 10.66 33.14 17.18
N ASP A 412 9.96 33.84 16.29
CA ASP A 412 8.63 34.40 16.55
C ASP A 412 7.58 33.30 16.70
N VAL A 413 7.64 32.25 15.88
CA VAL A 413 6.78 31.06 15.99
C VAL A 413 7.07 30.31 17.29
N ARG A 414 8.35 30.13 17.62
CA ARG A 414 8.77 29.47 18.87
C ARG A 414 8.29 30.23 20.10
N GLU A 415 8.39 31.56 20.09
CA GLU A 415 7.91 32.40 21.19
C GLU A 415 6.38 32.38 21.31
N ALA A 416 5.66 32.35 20.19
CA ALA A 416 4.21 32.19 20.19
C ALA A 416 3.79 30.86 20.83
N ILE A 417 4.45 29.76 20.48
CA ILE A 417 4.22 28.42 21.07
C ILE A 417 4.56 28.41 22.56
N ARG A 418 5.67 29.04 22.97
CA ARG A 418 6.06 29.15 24.38
C ARG A 418 4.98 29.88 25.19
N THR A 419 4.46 30.97 24.64
CA THR A 419 3.53 31.87 25.35
C THR A 419 2.12 31.30 25.43
N HIS A 420 1.66 30.64 24.37
CA HIS A 420 0.25 30.29 24.19
C HIS A 420 -0.02 28.78 24.07
N GLY A 421 1.04 27.98 23.94
CA GLY A 421 0.93 26.57 23.60
C GLY A 421 0.61 26.33 22.12
N ILE A 422 0.44 25.07 21.76
CA ILE A 422 0.11 24.64 20.39
C ILE A 422 -0.96 23.56 20.40
N ARG A 423 -1.92 23.63 19.47
CA ARG A 423 -3.08 22.72 19.43
C ARG A 423 -2.72 21.34 18.88
N ASN A 424 -1.78 21.27 17.94
CA ASN A 424 -1.42 20.06 17.20
C ASN A 424 0.06 19.77 17.42
N ALA A 425 0.40 18.53 17.76
CA ALA A 425 1.80 18.21 18.06
C ALA A 425 2.69 18.21 16.81
N LEU A 426 2.16 17.76 15.68
CA LEU A 426 2.78 17.83 14.35
C LEU A 426 1.73 18.23 13.33
N LEU A 427 2.19 18.93 12.28
CA LEU A 427 1.34 19.65 11.34
C LEU A 427 1.66 19.37 9.88
N THR A 428 2.91 19.06 9.52
CA THR A 428 3.34 19.04 8.12
C THR A 428 3.82 17.67 7.65
N SER A 429 3.30 17.22 6.50
CA SER A 429 3.64 15.95 5.86
C SER A 429 3.30 16.01 4.38
N ILE A 430 4.16 15.44 3.53
CA ILE A 430 3.92 15.45 2.08
C ILE A 430 3.55 14.05 1.62
N ALA A 431 2.28 13.86 1.33
CA ALA A 431 1.73 12.61 0.83
C ALA A 431 2.00 12.42 -0.67
N PRO A 432 1.85 11.19 -1.21
CA PRO A 432 1.96 10.96 -2.64
C PRO A 432 0.88 11.67 -3.45
N THR A 433 -0.28 11.98 -2.86
CA THR A 433 -1.45 12.62 -3.50
C THR A 433 -2.03 11.96 -4.77
N GLY A 434 -1.55 10.79 -5.20
CA GLY A 434 -1.80 10.26 -6.55
C GLY A 434 -3.25 10.09 -7.03
N THR A 435 -4.27 10.08 -6.14
CA THR A 435 -5.68 10.18 -6.58
C THR A 435 -6.24 11.60 -6.47
N ILE A 436 -5.86 12.36 -5.45
CA ILE A 436 -6.39 13.72 -5.25
C ILE A 436 -5.79 14.73 -6.24
N SER A 437 -4.56 14.49 -6.70
CA SER A 437 -3.91 15.28 -7.76
C SER A 437 -4.61 15.10 -9.11
N LEU A 438 -4.98 13.86 -9.46
CA LEU A 438 -5.82 13.57 -10.63
C LEU A 438 -7.23 14.16 -10.51
N TYR A 439 -7.85 14.06 -9.32
CA TYR A 439 -9.13 14.71 -9.02
C TYR A 439 -9.07 16.24 -9.16
N ALA A 440 -7.90 16.85 -8.95
CA ALA A 440 -7.66 18.28 -9.12
C ALA A 440 -7.21 18.66 -10.54
N GLY A 441 -7.45 17.80 -11.54
CA GLY A 441 -7.15 18.11 -12.94
C GLY A 441 -5.80 17.58 -13.45
N ASN A 442 -5.28 16.51 -12.84
CA ASN A 442 -3.97 15.93 -13.17
C ASN A 442 -2.82 16.92 -12.97
N VAL A 443 -2.84 17.63 -11.83
CA VAL A 443 -1.65 18.36 -11.34
C VAL A 443 -0.58 17.35 -10.91
N SER A 444 0.67 17.79 -10.92
CA SER A 444 1.80 17.08 -10.32
C SER A 444 1.51 16.69 -8.88
N SER A 445 1.99 15.51 -8.51
CA SER A 445 1.58 14.82 -7.30
C SER A 445 2.54 15.13 -6.15
N GLY A 446 2.05 15.70 -5.05
CA GLY A 446 2.90 16.00 -3.90
C GLY A 446 3.98 17.02 -4.26
N ILE A 447 5.24 16.63 -4.03
CA ILE A 447 6.42 17.34 -4.54
C ILE A 447 7.09 16.62 -5.72
N GLU A 448 6.45 15.61 -6.31
CA GLU A 448 6.99 14.91 -7.47
C GLU A 448 7.12 15.86 -8.68
N PRO A 449 8.11 15.67 -9.56
CA PRO A 449 8.11 16.31 -10.86
C PRO A 449 6.90 15.87 -11.69
N VAL A 450 6.61 16.60 -12.78
CA VAL A 450 5.66 16.12 -13.79
C VAL A 450 6.17 14.78 -14.33
N PHE A 451 5.35 13.72 -14.24
CA PHE A 451 5.79 12.40 -14.64
C PHE A 451 5.95 12.29 -16.17
N ALA A 452 4.90 12.69 -16.88
CA ALA A 452 4.83 12.77 -18.33
C ALA A 452 3.85 13.89 -18.72
N TYR A 453 4.07 14.54 -19.87
CA TYR A 453 3.19 15.63 -20.31
C TYR A 453 1.83 15.16 -20.77
N ALA A 454 1.78 13.98 -21.39
CA ALA A 454 0.56 13.28 -21.76
C ALA A 454 0.80 11.78 -21.67
N TYR A 455 -0.23 11.02 -21.30
CA TYR A 455 -0.23 9.57 -21.35
C TYR A 455 -1.64 9.05 -21.63
N THR A 456 -1.72 7.90 -22.30
CA THR A 456 -3.01 7.26 -22.59
C THR A 456 -3.40 6.36 -21.44
N ARG A 457 -4.63 6.53 -20.95
CA ARG A 457 -5.19 5.68 -19.90
C ARG A 457 -6.36 4.87 -20.45
N LYS A 458 -6.32 3.57 -20.23
CA LYS A 458 -7.48 2.69 -20.46
C LYS A 458 -8.46 2.84 -19.30
N VAL A 459 -9.67 3.30 -19.61
CA VAL A 459 -10.79 3.42 -18.69
C VAL A 459 -11.74 2.26 -18.97
N LEU A 460 -12.00 1.44 -17.94
CA LEU A 460 -13.04 0.41 -18.05
C LEU A 460 -14.40 1.07 -17.85
N GLN A 461 -15.25 0.96 -18.86
CA GLN A 461 -16.62 1.41 -18.84
C GLN A 461 -17.50 0.42 -18.08
N LYS A 462 -18.68 0.87 -17.63
CA LYS A 462 -19.64 0.02 -16.88
C LYS A 462 -20.13 -1.19 -17.68
N ASP A 463 -20.07 -1.15 -19.00
CA ASP A 463 -20.42 -2.25 -19.90
C ASP A 463 -19.25 -3.23 -20.14
N GLY A 464 -18.11 -3.03 -19.47
CA GLY A 464 -16.91 -3.85 -19.62
C GLY A 464 -16.04 -3.50 -20.83
N THR A 465 -16.42 -2.50 -21.64
CA THR A 465 -15.56 -2.00 -22.72
C THR A 465 -14.43 -1.14 -22.18
N ARG A 466 -13.28 -1.10 -22.87
CA ARG A 466 -12.14 -0.25 -22.52
C ARG A 466 -12.09 0.93 -23.49
N THR A 467 -12.17 2.14 -22.98
CA THR A 467 -11.91 3.36 -23.76
C THR A 467 -10.52 3.88 -23.44
N GLU A 468 -9.83 4.43 -24.42
CA GLU A 468 -8.55 5.10 -24.21
C GLU A 468 -8.79 6.61 -24.13
N GLU A 469 -8.35 7.22 -23.03
CA GLU A 469 -8.41 8.66 -22.83
C GLU A 469 -6.99 9.21 -22.68
N GLU A 470 -6.69 10.26 -23.42
CA GLU A 470 -5.45 11.01 -23.20
C GLU A 470 -5.60 11.85 -21.94
N VAL A 471 -4.62 11.70 -21.04
CA VAL A 471 -4.52 12.48 -19.81
C VAL A 471 -3.30 13.37 -19.94
N VAL A 472 -3.54 14.69 -19.96
CA VAL A 472 -2.52 15.73 -20.09
C VAL A 472 -2.25 16.36 -18.73
N ASP A 473 -0.98 16.67 -18.44
CA ASP A 473 -0.57 17.41 -17.24
C ASP A 473 -1.23 18.79 -17.17
N TYR A 474 -1.56 19.25 -15.95
CA TYR A 474 -2.33 20.48 -15.74
C TYR A 474 -1.62 21.73 -16.28
N ALA A 475 -0.34 21.94 -15.94
CA ALA A 475 0.43 23.07 -16.45
C ALA A 475 0.64 22.99 -17.96
N VAL A 476 0.84 21.78 -18.51
CA VAL A 476 0.95 21.58 -19.96
C VAL A 476 -0.34 21.96 -20.66
N GLN A 477 -1.50 21.50 -20.17
CA GLN A 477 -2.79 21.84 -20.75
C GLN A 477 -3.02 23.36 -20.68
N MET A 478 -2.72 23.99 -19.55
CA MET A 478 -2.84 25.44 -19.40
C MET A 478 -1.92 26.22 -20.35
N TRP A 479 -0.69 25.76 -20.57
CA TRP A 479 0.20 26.35 -21.57
C TRP A 479 -0.42 26.29 -22.96
N ARG A 480 -1.00 25.14 -23.35
CA ARG A 480 -1.68 24.98 -24.64
C ARG A 480 -2.88 25.91 -24.77
N ASP A 481 -3.66 26.07 -23.71
CA ASP A 481 -4.83 26.94 -23.71
C ASP A 481 -4.44 28.43 -23.87
N LEU A 482 -3.32 28.85 -23.25
CA LEU A 482 -2.86 30.25 -23.26
C LEU A 482 -1.98 30.61 -24.46
N LYS A 483 -1.13 29.69 -24.92
CA LYS A 483 -0.09 29.93 -25.92
C LYS A 483 -0.31 29.15 -27.23
N GLY A 484 -1.34 28.31 -27.32
CA GLY A 484 -1.64 27.48 -28.49
C GLY A 484 -0.53 26.45 -28.77
N ASP A 485 -0.15 26.34 -30.04
CA ASP A 485 0.85 25.38 -30.52
C ASP A 485 2.31 25.81 -30.26
N ALA A 486 2.55 26.85 -29.46
CA ALA A 486 3.90 27.26 -29.09
C ALA A 486 4.66 26.09 -28.44
N PRO A 487 5.93 25.83 -28.80
CA PRO A 487 6.71 24.74 -28.21
C PRO A 487 6.79 24.91 -26.68
N LEU A 488 6.87 23.79 -25.95
CA LEU A 488 7.12 23.85 -24.51
C LEU A 488 8.53 24.41 -24.30
N PRO A 489 8.71 25.41 -23.41
CA PRO A 489 10.04 25.92 -23.07
C PRO A 489 10.95 24.86 -22.46
N ASP A 490 12.27 25.06 -22.55
CA ASP A 490 13.29 24.10 -22.07
C ASP A 490 13.22 23.81 -20.55
N TYR A 491 12.60 24.69 -19.76
CA TYR A 491 12.40 24.46 -18.33
C TYR A 491 11.27 23.45 -18.02
N PHE A 492 10.46 23.07 -19.01
CA PHE A 492 9.59 21.92 -18.91
C PHE A 492 10.46 20.66 -18.93
N VAL A 493 10.59 20.05 -17.76
CA VAL A 493 11.27 18.76 -17.56
C VAL A 493 10.31 17.76 -16.93
N ASN A 494 10.54 16.48 -17.18
CA ASN A 494 9.72 15.40 -16.64
C ASN A 494 10.57 14.37 -15.89
N ALA A 495 9.92 13.50 -15.12
CA ALA A 495 10.59 12.50 -14.27
C ALA A 495 11.54 11.56 -15.03
N GLN A 496 11.33 11.35 -16.33
CA GLN A 496 12.11 10.41 -17.14
C GLN A 496 13.49 10.95 -17.53
N THR A 497 13.65 12.26 -17.53
CA THR A 497 14.86 12.97 -17.99
C THR A 497 15.61 13.66 -16.85
N LEU A 498 15.08 13.59 -15.64
CA LEU A 498 15.66 14.23 -14.46
C LEU A 498 16.79 13.40 -13.86
N ASP A 499 17.89 14.07 -13.53
CA ASP A 499 19.00 13.48 -12.79
C ASP A 499 18.56 13.07 -11.37
N PRO A 500 18.93 11.87 -10.86
CA PRO A 500 18.56 11.44 -9.52
C PRO A 500 18.91 12.43 -8.40
N GLN A 501 20.02 13.16 -8.49
CA GLN A 501 20.38 14.18 -7.49
C GLN A 501 19.48 15.40 -7.55
N ALA A 502 18.89 15.70 -8.70
CA ALA A 502 17.87 16.74 -8.81
C ALA A 502 16.63 16.37 -7.99
N HIS A 503 16.22 15.10 -7.96
CA HIS A 503 15.14 14.62 -7.08
C HIS A 503 15.52 14.74 -5.60
N VAL A 504 16.73 14.29 -5.20
CA VAL A 504 17.21 14.35 -3.81
C VAL A 504 17.29 15.80 -3.33
N ARG A 505 17.76 16.73 -4.17
CA ARG A 505 17.83 18.16 -3.85
C ARG A 505 16.46 18.74 -3.49
N MET A 506 15.42 18.41 -4.25
CA MET A 506 14.07 18.88 -3.98
C MET A 506 13.50 18.27 -2.71
N GLN A 507 13.73 16.98 -2.47
CA GLN A 507 13.33 16.31 -1.23
C GLN A 507 14.03 16.95 -0.02
N ALA A 508 15.33 17.19 -0.08
CA ALA A 508 16.11 17.78 1.01
C ALA A 508 15.66 19.23 1.31
N ALA A 509 15.40 20.03 0.26
CA ALA A 509 14.88 21.39 0.40
C ALA A 509 13.50 21.38 1.10
N ALA A 510 12.62 20.45 0.72
CA ALA A 510 11.32 20.29 1.34
C ALA A 510 11.39 19.75 2.79
N GLN A 511 12.29 18.79 3.05
CA GLN A 511 12.35 18.07 4.34
C GLN A 511 12.59 19.00 5.54
N LYS A 512 13.30 20.11 5.32
CA LYS A 512 13.59 21.14 6.34
C LYS A 512 12.33 21.68 7.03
N TRP A 513 11.21 21.76 6.30
CA TRP A 513 9.96 22.38 6.76
C TRP A 513 8.83 21.37 6.95
N VAL A 514 9.16 20.08 6.90
CA VAL A 514 8.22 18.96 7.06
C VAL A 514 8.53 18.23 8.37
N ASP A 515 7.68 18.40 9.37
CA ASP A 515 7.93 17.88 10.72
C ASP A 515 7.78 16.35 10.80
N SER A 516 6.88 15.78 10.02
CA SER A 516 6.67 14.34 9.85
C SER A 516 7.66 13.79 8.82
N SER A 517 7.23 13.35 7.63
CA SER A 517 8.11 12.93 6.54
C SER A 517 7.47 13.22 5.17
N ILE A 518 8.15 12.82 4.11
CA ILE A 518 7.80 13.06 2.71
C ILE A 518 7.75 11.71 1.98
N SER A 519 6.66 11.46 1.27
CA SER A 519 6.63 10.42 0.25
C SER A 519 7.26 10.99 -1.02
N LYS A 520 8.43 10.47 -1.39
CA LYS A 520 9.16 10.88 -2.59
C LYS A 520 9.75 9.66 -3.28
N THR A 521 9.52 9.56 -4.59
CA THR A 521 10.22 8.62 -5.46
C THR A 521 11.41 9.31 -6.13
N ILE A 522 12.59 8.73 -6.00
CA ILE A 522 13.75 9.12 -6.79
C ILE A 522 13.76 8.24 -8.05
N ASN A 523 13.36 8.80 -9.19
CA ASN A 523 13.39 8.06 -10.45
C ASN A 523 14.83 7.93 -10.91
N CYS A 524 15.25 6.70 -11.19
CA CYS A 524 16.59 6.39 -11.65
C CYS A 524 16.53 5.86 -13.09
N PRO A 525 17.47 6.26 -13.96
CA PRO A 525 17.62 5.66 -15.29
C PRO A 525 17.81 4.14 -15.20
N GLU A 526 17.30 3.42 -16.20
CA GLU A 526 17.49 1.97 -16.27
C GLU A 526 18.99 1.60 -16.34
N ASP A 527 19.81 2.41 -16.98
CA ASP A 527 21.25 2.17 -17.19
C ASP A 527 22.15 2.80 -16.11
N ILE A 528 21.59 3.36 -15.03
CA ILE A 528 22.38 3.90 -13.91
C ILE A 528 23.31 2.81 -13.36
N ASP A 529 24.59 3.14 -13.14
CA ASP A 529 25.51 2.20 -12.52
C ASP A 529 25.19 2.00 -11.03
N PHE A 530 25.57 0.84 -10.50
CA PHE A 530 25.25 0.48 -9.13
C PHE A 530 25.87 1.42 -8.08
N GLU A 531 27.05 1.97 -8.34
CA GLU A 531 27.72 2.87 -7.39
C GLU A 531 27.05 4.24 -7.38
N ALA A 532 26.68 4.80 -8.54
CA ALA A 532 25.87 6.01 -8.63
C ALA A 532 24.49 5.83 -7.99
N PHE A 533 23.84 4.68 -8.19
CA PHE A 533 22.58 4.36 -7.52
C PHE A 533 22.72 4.35 -6.00
N LYS A 534 23.76 3.71 -5.47
CA LYS A 534 24.05 3.69 -4.03
C LYS A 534 24.33 5.11 -3.50
N ASP A 535 24.99 5.94 -4.29
CA ASP A 535 25.29 7.32 -3.93
C ASP A 535 24.02 8.18 -3.75
N VAL A 536 22.92 7.88 -4.45
CA VAL A 536 21.60 8.53 -4.23
C VAL A 536 21.18 8.43 -2.76
N TYR A 537 21.31 7.24 -2.16
CA TYR A 537 20.97 6.99 -0.77
C TYR A 537 21.93 7.67 0.21
N MET A 538 23.23 7.68 -0.11
CA MET A 538 24.24 8.38 0.68
C MET A 538 23.98 9.89 0.69
N GLN A 539 23.69 10.47 -0.48
CA GLN A 539 23.35 11.88 -0.59
C GLN A 539 22.06 12.20 0.16
N ALA A 540 21.00 11.37 0.06
CA ALA A 540 19.79 11.55 0.85
C ALA A 540 20.08 11.54 2.36
N TYR A 541 20.96 10.63 2.81
CA TYR A 541 21.41 10.61 4.20
C TYR A 541 22.16 11.89 4.60
N GLU A 542 23.10 12.35 3.78
CA GLU A 542 23.96 13.51 4.07
C GLU A 542 23.20 14.84 4.00
N THR A 543 22.21 14.95 3.12
CA THR A 543 21.38 16.15 2.99
C THR A 543 20.22 16.21 4.01
N GLY A 544 20.16 15.28 4.95
CA GLY A 544 19.20 15.31 6.06
C GLY A 544 17.80 14.80 5.73
N CYS A 545 17.62 14.06 4.62
CA CYS A 545 16.35 13.39 4.35
C CYS A 545 16.03 12.38 5.47
N LYS A 546 14.73 12.15 5.73
CA LYS A 546 14.25 11.19 6.75
C LYS A 546 14.14 9.75 6.22
N GLY A 547 14.10 9.59 4.90
CA GLY A 547 14.12 8.31 4.22
C GLY A 547 14.39 8.49 2.72
N CYS A 548 14.55 7.38 2.01
CA CYS A 548 14.79 7.38 0.57
C CYS A 548 14.16 6.15 -0.08
N THR A 549 13.47 6.38 -1.19
CA THR A 549 12.87 5.35 -2.05
C THR A 549 13.23 5.68 -3.49
N THR A 550 13.90 4.75 -4.16
CA THR A 550 14.20 4.85 -5.59
C THR A 550 13.25 3.98 -6.39
N TYR A 551 12.96 4.39 -7.63
CA TYR A 551 12.37 3.52 -8.63
C TYR A 551 13.25 3.50 -9.86
N ARG A 552 13.68 2.29 -10.24
CA ARG A 552 14.45 2.00 -11.45
C ARG A 552 13.66 1.00 -12.29
N PRO A 553 13.32 1.33 -13.55
CA PRO A 553 12.73 0.35 -14.47
C PRO A 553 13.65 -0.87 -14.61
N ASN A 554 13.09 -2.08 -14.54
CA ASN A 554 13.80 -3.32 -14.80
C ASN A 554 12.84 -4.47 -15.18
N ASP A 555 13.38 -5.63 -15.56
CA ASP A 555 12.60 -6.80 -16.00
C ASP A 555 11.58 -7.32 -14.95
N VAL A 556 11.80 -7.05 -13.66
CA VAL A 556 10.93 -7.47 -12.54
C VAL A 556 9.87 -6.41 -12.22
N THR A 557 10.27 -5.13 -12.21
CA THR A 557 9.41 -4.00 -11.81
C THR A 557 8.56 -3.47 -12.98
N GLY A 558 8.98 -3.70 -14.22
CA GLY A 558 8.36 -3.15 -15.44
C GLY A 558 8.44 -1.62 -15.50
N SER A 559 7.80 -1.01 -16.51
CA SER A 559 7.53 0.44 -16.56
C SER A 559 6.13 0.73 -16.00
N VAL A 560 6.00 1.66 -15.04
CA VAL A 560 4.70 1.99 -14.38
C VAL A 560 3.70 2.64 -15.35
N LEU A 561 4.17 3.31 -16.39
CA LEU A 561 3.33 4.02 -17.36
C LEU A 561 3.96 3.93 -18.75
N SER A 562 3.21 3.41 -19.72
CA SER A 562 3.64 3.40 -21.13
C SER A 562 3.40 4.80 -21.71
N VAL A 563 4.48 5.51 -21.99
CA VAL A 563 4.44 6.70 -22.84
C VAL A 563 4.57 6.22 -24.27
N SER A 564 3.63 6.59 -25.13
CA SER A 564 3.71 6.28 -26.55
C SER A 564 4.90 7.03 -27.16
N GLU A 565 6.04 6.36 -27.36
CA GLU A 565 7.11 6.91 -28.18
C GLU A 565 6.76 6.78 -29.68
N GLU A 566 6.92 7.86 -30.44
CA GLU A 566 6.92 7.79 -31.91
C GLU A 566 8.18 7.05 -32.39
N LYS A 567 8.04 5.77 -32.74
CA LYS A 567 9.13 5.01 -33.37
C LYS A 567 9.30 5.42 -34.84
N PRO A 568 10.53 5.68 -35.33
CA PRO A 568 10.78 5.83 -36.76
C PRO A 568 10.54 4.50 -37.48
N LYS A 569 9.81 4.54 -38.60
CA LYS A 569 9.45 3.36 -39.40
C LYS A 569 10.70 2.67 -39.97
N ALA A 570 10.96 1.44 -39.52
CA ALA A 570 11.86 0.48 -40.16
C ALA A 570 11.04 -0.66 -40.82
N PRO A 571 11.57 -1.32 -41.87
CA PRO A 571 10.77 -2.03 -42.87
C PRO A 571 10.24 -3.39 -42.38
N GLU A 572 9.08 -3.75 -42.94
CA GLU A 572 8.36 -5.00 -42.70
C GLU A 572 9.23 -6.24 -42.97
N VAL A 573 9.38 -7.08 -41.94
CA VAL A 573 9.75 -8.49 -42.08
C VAL A 573 8.68 -9.30 -41.36
N MET A 574 7.83 -9.98 -42.14
CA MET A 574 6.94 -11.00 -41.62
C MET A 574 7.77 -12.21 -41.19
N ALA A 575 7.70 -12.55 -39.91
CA ALA A 575 8.02 -13.89 -39.41
C ALA A 575 7.06 -14.27 -38.28
N THR A 576 6.54 -15.47 -38.43
CA THR A 576 5.49 -16.14 -37.69
C THR A 576 6.02 -16.75 -36.39
N SER A 577 5.55 -16.28 -35.23
CA SER A 577 5.50 -17.05 -33.98
C SER A 577 4.59 -16.36 -32.97
N ASN A 578 3.51 -17.03 -32.57
CA ASN A 578 2.61 -16.63 -31.49
C ASN A 578 3.31 -16.83 -30.13
N ALA A 579 4.04 -15.82 -29.67
CA ALA A 579 4.46 -15.72 -28.27
C ALA A 579 3.86 -14.42 -27.72
N GLU A 580 2.97 -14.55 -26.73
CA GLU A 580 2.38 -13.41 -26.04
C GLU A 580 3.46 -12.64 -25.25
N PRO A 581 3.45 -11.30 -25.26
CA PRO A 581 4.33 -10.52 -24.41
C PRO A 581 3.84 -10.50 -22.96
N ASN A 582 4.76 -10.76 -22.02
CA ASN A 582 4.55 -10.62 -20.58
C ASN A 582 4.10 -9.19 -20.22
N GLU A 583 2.92 -9.07 -19.59
CA GLU A 583 2.35 -7.79 -19.14
C GLU A 583 2.94 -7.34 -17.79
N PRO A 584 3.38 -6.07 -17.66
CA PRO A 584 3.74 -5.47 -16.37
C PRO A 584 2.54 -4.85 -15.64
N HIS A 585 2.72 -4.73 -14.33
CA HIS A 585 1.75 -4.40 -13.28
C HIS A 585 0.97 -3.08 -13.45
N GLY A 586 -0.28 -3.07 -12.96
CA GLY A 586 -1.04 -1.84 -12.70
C GLY A 586 -2.56 -1.95 -12.74
N ASP A 587 -3.14 -3.06 -13.21
CA ASP A 587 -4.58 -3.12 -13.37
C ASP A 587 -5.33 -3.29 -12.04
N VAL A 588 -6.23 -2.33 -11.79
CA VAL A 588 -7.45 -2.58 -11.04
C VAL A 588 -8.21 -3.66 -11.82
N ILE A 589 -8.06 -4.93 -11.42
CA ILE A 589 -8.93 -5.98 -11.93
C ILE A 589 -10.32 -5.69 -11.37
N TYR A 590 -11.17 -5.12 -12.22
CA TYR A 590 -12.58 -4.93 -11.94
C TYR A 590 -13.21 -6.32 -11.83
N MET A 591 -13.78 -6.63 -10.65
CA MET A 591 -14.72 -7.74 -10.56
C MET A 591 -15.94 -7.34 -11.40
N ALA A 592 -16.23 -8.10 -12.44
CA ALA A 592 -17.47 -7.94 -13.18
C ALA A 592 -18.65 -8.15 -12.23
N ASP A 593 -19.76 -7.45 -12.47
CA ASP A 593 -21.00 -7.71 -11.76
C ASP A 593 -21.39 -9.19 -11.90
N PRO A 594 -21.98 -9.82 -10.85
CA PRO A 594 -22.40 -11.20 -10.93
C PRO A 594 -23.35 -11.42 -12.11
N LEU A 595 -23.06 -12.43 -12.93
CA LEU A 595 -23.92 -12.79 -14.06
C LEU A 595 -25.31 -13.20 -13.56
N ASP A 596 -26.36 -12.65 -14.17
CA ASP A 596 -27.74 -13.07 -13.89
C ASP A 596 -27.93 -14.55 -14.21
N ARG A 597 -28.56 -15.29 -13.30
CA ARG A 597 -28.78 -16.73 -13.45
C ARG A 597 -29.91 -17.00 -14.46
N PRO A 598 -29.65 -17.69 -15.59
CA PRO A 598 -30.69 -18.07 -16.55
C PRO A 598 -31.73 -19.04 -15.95
N GLN A 599 -32.90 -19.12 -16.59
CA GLN A 599 -33.95 -20.07 -16.19
C GLN A 599 -33.53 -21.54 -16.36
N ALA A 600 -32.66 -21.84 -17.32
CA ALA A 600 -32.12 -23.18 -17.57
C ALA A 600 -30.61 -23.10 -17.85
N LEU A 601 -29.87 -24.10 -17.37
CA LEU A 601 -28.43 -24.24 -17.59
C LEU A 601 -28.16 -25.66 -18.10
N GLU A 602 -27.19 -25.79 -19.00
CA GLU A 602 -26.68 -27.10 -19.44
C GLU A 602 -25.49 -27.49 -18.56
N GLY A 603 -25.30 -28.76 -18.26
CA GLY A 603 -24.19 -29.18 -17.39
C GLY A 603 -23.84 -30.66 -17.50
N GLN A 604 -22.68 -31.03 -16.95
CA GLN A 604 -22.19 -32.40 -16.89
C GLN A 604 -22.02 -32.85 -15.44
N THR A 605 -22.34 -34.12 -15.17
CA THR A 605 -22.13 -34.73 -13.84
C THR A 605 -21.00 -35.75 -13.91
N TYR A 606 -19.97 -35.53 -13.10
CA TYR A 606 -18.80 -36.38 -12.94
C TYR A 606 -18.90 -37.19 -11.65
N LYS A 607 -18.50 -38.46 -11.74
CA LYS A 607 -18.46 -39.37 -10.59
C LYS A 607 -17.02 -39.54 -10.11
N LEU A 608 -16.76 -39.16 -8.86
CA LEU A 608 -15.48 -39.30 -8.19
C LEU A 608 -15.57 -40.38 -7.10
N ARG A 609 -14.65 -41.35 -7.13
CA ARG A 609 -14.50 -42.36 -6.07
C ARG A 609 -13.20 -42.08 -5.31
N TRP A 610 -13.32 -41.81 -4.01
CA TRP A 610 -12.18 -41.60 -3.13
C TRP A 610 -11.87 -42.91 -2.35
N PRO A 611 -10.61 -43.38 -2.30
CA PRO A 611 -10.28 -44.69 -1.71
C PRO A 611 -10.73 -44.90 -0.26
N ASP A 612 -10.73 -43.85 0.56
CA ASP A 612 -11.14 -43.90 1.97
C ASP A 612 -12.62 -43.52 2.20
N SER A 613 -13.44 -43.49 1.15
CA SER A 613 -14.86 -43.18 1.25
C SER A 613 -15.73 -44.30 0.70
N GLU A 614 -16.67 -44.81 1.51
CA GLU A 614 -17.65 -45.82 1.09
C GLU A 614 -18.65 -45.31 0.04
N HIS A 615 -18.72 -43.99 -0.17
CA HIS A 615 -19.67 -43.36 -1.08
C HIS A 615 -18.96 -42.49 -2.12
N ALA A 616 -19.40 -42.62 -3.38
CA ALA A 616 -18.92 -41.76 -4.44
C ALA A 616 -19.46 -40.33 -4.29
N ILE A 617 -18.63 -39.36 -4.67
CA ILE A 617 -18.99 -37.95 -4.79
C ILE A 617 -19.39 -37.68 -6.24
N TYR A 618 -20.48 -36.97 -6.43
CA TYR A 618 -20.97 -36.53 -7.72
C TYR A 618 -20.80 -35.01 -7.84
N LEU A 619 -20.05 -34.57 -8.84
CA LEU A 619 -19.83 -33.17 -9.14
C LEU A 619 -20.61 -32.82 -10.41
N THR A 620 -21.66 -32.01 -10.28
CA THR A 620 -22.38 -31.46 -11.42
C THR A 620 -21.88 -30.06 -11.68
N ILE A 621 -21.33 -29.80 -12.87
CA ILE A 621 -20.88 -28.47 -13.28
C ILE A 621 -21.80 -28.00 -14.41
N ASN A 622 -22.45 -26.87 -14.19
CA ASN A 622 -23.35 -26.23 -15.13
C ASN A 622 -22.64 -25.05 -15.79
N ASP A 623 -22.87 -24.89 -17.09
CA ASP A 623 -22.29 -23.89 -17.96
C ASP A 623 -23.34 -22.87 -18.43
N ILE A 624 -22.85 -21.68 -18.79
CA ILE A 624 -23.57 -20.67 -19.54
C ILE A 624 -22.86 -20.40 -20.87
N ILE A 625 -23.60 -20.01 -21.90
CA ILE A 625 -23.04 -19.59 -23.18
C ILE A 625 -22.98 -18.06 -23.19
N VAL A 626 -21.78 -17.50 -23.27
CA VAL A 626 -21.54 -16.06 -23.40
C VAL A 626 -20.72 -15.83 -24.66
N SER A 627 -21.22 -14.98 -25.57
CA SER A 627 -20.55 -14.64 -26.83
C SER A 627 -20.11 -15.86 -27.66
N GLY A 628 -20.89 -16.95 -27.64
CA GLY A 628 -20.59 -18.19 -28.37
C GLY A 628 -19.64 -19.17 -27.68
N HIS A 629 -19.09 -18.81 -26.51
CA HIS A 629 -18.19 -19.67 -25.73
C HIS A 629 -18.91 -20.25 -24.50
N ARG A 630 -18.63 -21.53 -24.20
CA ARG A 630 -19.13 -22.20 -22.99
C ARG A 630 -18.25 -21.82 -21.80
N ARG A 631 -18.90 -21.34 -20.74
CA ARG A 631 -18.26 -20.89 -19.52
C ARG A 631 -18.88 -21.59 -18.31
N PRO A 632 -18.07 -22.07 -17.35
CA PRO A 632 -18.57 -22.64 -16.11
C PRO A 632 -19.31 -21.59 -15.27
N PHE A 633 -20.49 -21.94 -14.77
CA PHE A 633 -21.41 -21.02 -14.07
C PHE A 633 -21.69 -21.42 -12.62
N GLU A 634 -21.97 -22.69 -12.36
CA GLU A 634 -22.18 -23.19 -10.99
C GLU A 634 -21.78 -24.66 -10.86
N VAL A 635 -21.39 -25.05 -9.64
CA VAL A 635 -21.01 -26.42 -9.31
C VAL A 635 -21.93 -26.93 -8.20
N PHE A 636 -22.32 -28.19 -8.26
CA PHE A 636 -23.00 -28.93 -7.20
C PHE A 636 -22.20 -30.17 -6.82
N ILE A 637 -21.84 -30.29 -5.54
CA ILE A 637 -21.16 -31.46 -5.02
C ILE A 637 -22.15 -32.24 -4.15
N ASN A 638 -22.50 -33.45 -4.58
CA ASN A 638 -23.44 -34.33 -3.90
C ASN A 638 -22.74 -35.63 -3.48
N SER A 639 -22.97 -36.05 -2.23
CA SER A 639 -22.49 -37.34 -1.71
C SER A 639 -23.58 -37.99 -0.86
N LYS A 640 -23.57 -39.34 -0.81
CA LYS A 640 -24.39 -40.09 0.14
C LYS A 640 -23.79 -40.09 1.55
N ASN A 641 -22.53 -39.66 1.70
CA ASN A 641 -21.89 -39.53 3.00
C ASN A 641 -22.34 -38.22 3.69
N MET A 642 -23.05 -38.36 4.81
CA MET A 642 -23.56 -37.23 5.60
C MET A 642 -22.51 -36.61 6.54
N GLU A 643 -21.40 -37.30 6.82
CA GLU A 643 -20.32 -36.84 7.72
C GLU A 643 -19.66 -35.52 7.25
N HIS A 644 -19.81 -35.23 5.96
CA HIS A 644 -19.12 -34.14 5.27
C HIS A 644 -20.08 -33.13 4.63
N TYR A 645 -21.37 -33.25 4.94
CA TYR A 645 -22.43 -32.49 4.28
C TYR A 645 -22.27 -30.97 4.43
N ALA A 646 -22.00 -30.47 5.64
CA ALA A 646 -21.92 -29.03 5.91
C ALA A 646 -20.78 -28.34 5.13
N TRP A 647 -19.57 -28.91 5.14
CA TRP A 647 -18.44 -28.32 4.41
C TRP A 647 -18.57 -28.53 2.90
N THR A 648 -19.16 -29.65 2.45
CA THR A 648 -19.42 -29.89 1.02
C THR A 648 -20.38 -28.84 0.46
N VAL A 649 -21.45 -28.51 1.20
CA VAL A 649 -22.40 -27.46 0.83
C VAL A 649 -21.73 -26.07 0.86
N ALA A 650 -20.89 -25.78 1.86
CA ALA A 650 -20.16 -24.52 1.93
C ALA A 650 -19.20 -24.35 0.73
N LEU A 651 -18.40 -25.37 0.43
CA LEU A 651 -17.48 -25.40 -0.70
C LEU A 651 -18.21 -25.23 -2.04
N THR A 652 -19.32 -25.94 -2.22
CA THR A 652 -20.18 -25.85 -3.40
C THR A 652 -20.68 -24.42 -3.62
N ARG A 653 -21.14 -23.76 -2.54
CA ARG A 653 -21.62 -22.37 -2.60
C ARG A 653 -20.49 -21.39 -2.92
N MET A 654 -19.31 -21.60 -2.35
CA MET A 654 -18.14 -20.75 -2.60
C MET A 654 -17.66 -20.85 -4.04
N ILE A 655 -17.47 -22.06 -4.57
CA ILE A 655 -17.04 -22.27 -5.96
C ILE A 655 -18.07 -21.68 -6.93
N SER A 656 -19.36 -21.92 -6.69
CA SER A 656 -20.42 -21.35 -7.52
C SER A 656 -20.48 -19.83 -7.45
N ALA A 657 -20.23 -19.23 -6.28
CA ALA A 657 -20.17 -17.78 -6.14
C ALA A 657 -18.99 -17.17 -6.93
N VAL A 658 -17.84 -17.87 -6.96
CA VAL A 658 -16.68 -17.46 -7.77
C VAL A 658 -17.00 -17.57 -9.26
N PHE A 659 -17.60 -18.69 -9.71
CA PHE A 659 -17.93 -18.90 -11.12
C PHE A 659 -18.90 -17.83 -11.68
N ARG A 660 -19.84 -17.36 -10.85
CA ARG A 660 -20.81 -16.32 -11.21
C ARG A 660 -20.23 -14.91 -11.35
N ARG A 661 -19.06 -14.61 -10.80
CA ARG A 661 -18.49 -13.24 -10.73
C ARG A 661 -17.73 -12.76 -11.98
N GLY A 662 -17.91 -13.42 -13.12
CA GLY A 662 -17.22 -13.04 -14.36
C GLY A 662 -15.69 -13.24 -14.28
N GLY A 663 -14.95 -12.85 -15.33
CA GLY A 663 -13.47 -12.98 -15.38
C GLY A 663 -12.95 -14.42 -15.56
N ASP A 664 -11.63 -14.62 -15.41
CA ASP A 664 -11.01 -15.95 -15.42
C ASP A 664 -11.19 -16.65 -14.06
N VAL A 665 -11.67 -17.89 -14.08
CA VAL A 665 -11.93 -18.73 -12.91
C VAL A 665 -11.07 -20.00 -12.89
N SER A 666 -10.11 -20.10 -13.81
CA SER A 666 -9.11 -21.18 -13.89
C SER A 666 -8.38 -21.39 -12.57
N PHE A 667 -8.05 -20.31 -11.85
CA PHE A 667 -7.34 -20.33 -10.56
C PHE A 667 -8.00 -21.22 -9.49
N VAL A 668 -9.33 -21.41 -9.54
CA VAL A 668 -10.05 -22.27 -8.58
C VAL A 668 -9.55 -23.72 -8.65
N VAL A 669 -9.14 -24.16 -9.84
CA VAL A 669 -8.55 -25.50 -10.05
C VAL A 669 -7.24 -25.63 -9.30
N GLU A 670 -6.37 -24.61 -9.38
CA GLU A 670 -5.06 -24.58 -8.72
C GLU A 670 -5.21 -24.59 -7.20
N GLU A 671 -6.05 -23.69 -6.68
CA GLU A 671 -6.31 -23.58 -5.24
C GLU A 671 -6.83 -24.90 -4.66
N LEU A 672 -7.71 -25.61 -5.37
CA LEU A 672 -8.20 -26.91 -4.94
C LEU A 672 -7.13 -28.00 -5.02
N LYS A 673 -6.30 -28.01 -6.08
CA LYS A 673 -5.20 -28.97 -6.27
C LYS A 673 -4.07 -28.78 -5.26
N ALA A 674 -3.88 -27.58 -4.74
CA ALA A 674 -2.89 -27.24 -3.72
C ALA A 674 -3.28 -27.68 -2.29
N VAL A 675 -4.51 -28.17 -2.06
CA VAL A 675 -4.94 -28.60 -0.72
C VAL A 675 -4.40 -30.00 -0.40
N PHE A 676 -3.75 -30.14 0.75
CA PHE A 676 -3.21 -31.40 1.29
C PHE A 676 -4.06 -31.91 2.46
N ASP A 677 -4.34 -33.22 2.54
CA ASP A 677 -4.93 -33.82 3.74
C ASP A 677 -3.79 -34.15 4.74
N PRO A 678 -3.85 -33.67 6.00
CA PRO A 678 -2.85 -34.00 7.01
C PRO A 678 -2.70 -35.50 7.30
N ARG A 679 -3.70 -36.31 6.94
CA ARG A 679 -3.69 -37.77 7.05
C ARG A 679 -3.03 -38.46 5.84
N GLY A 680 -2.59 -37.68 4.85
CA GLY A 680 -2.00 -38.13 3.59
C GLY A 680 -3.01 -38.24 2.45
N GLY A 681 -2.53 -38.08 1.22
CA GLY A 681 -3.29 -38.29 -0.01
C GLY A 681 -3.44 -39.76 -0.41
N ALA A 682 -4.17 -40.00 -1.51
CA ALA A 682 -4.47 -41.34 -2.01
C ALA A 682 -4.01 -41.53 -3.46
N TRP A 683 -3.64 -42.76 -3.83
CA TRP A 683 -3.35 -43.11 -5.22
C TRP A 683 -4.65 -43.41 -5.96
N VAL A 684 -4.97 -42.60 -6.96
CA VAL A 684 -6.17 -42.74 -7.79
C VAL A 684 -5.74 -42.87 -9.24
N GLN A 685 -6.12 -43.96 -9.91
CA GLN A 685 -5.78 -44.24 -11.32
C GLN A 685 -4.28 -44.10 -11.64
N GLY A 686 -3.41 -44.53 -10.72
CA GLY A 686 -1.95 -44.51 -10.92
C GLY A 686 -1.28 -43.15 -10.71
N LYS A 687 -2.02 -42.11 -10.31
CA LYS A 687 -1.48 -40.81 -9.87
C LYS A 687 -1.72 -40.62 -8.37
N TYR A 688 -0.74 -40.06 -7.67
CA TYR A 688 -0.91 -39.64 -6.28
C TYR A 688 -1.72 -38.34 -6.23
N ILE A 689 -2.80 -38.31 -5.44
CA ILE A 689 -3.63 -37.13 -5.24
C ILE A 689 -3.56 -36.73 -3.77
N PRO A 690 -3.12 -35.50 -3.43
CA PRO A 690 -2.79 -35.11 -2.05
C PRO A 690 -3.98 -34.95 -1.12
N SER A 691 -5.20 -34.77 -1.65
CA SER A 691 -6.44 -34.71 -0.88
C SER A 691 -7.67 -34.96 -1.75
N ILE A 692 -8.83 -35.17 -1.11
CA ILE A 692 -10.11 -35.24 -1.82
C ILE A 692 -10.48 -33.93 -2.52
N LEU A 693 -10.01 -32.80 -1.99
CA LEU A 693 -10.21 -31.47 -2.58
C LEU A 693 -9.37 -31.31 -3.85
N ALA A 694 -8.14 -31.82 -3.85
CA ALA A 694 -7.31 -31.87 -5.05
C ALA A 694 -7.92 -32.75 -6.14
N ALA A 695 -8.60 -33.84 -5.76
CA ALA A 695 -9.34 -34.67 -6.70
C ALA A 695 -10.55 -33.93 -7.32
N ILE A 696 -11.26 -33.12 -6.52
CA ILE A 696 -12.35 -32.24 -6.99
C ILE A 696 -11.78 -31.19 -7.97
N GLY A 697 -10.65 -30.58 -7.65
CA GLY A 697 -9.95 -29.65 -8.54
C GLY A 697 -9.61 -30.28 -9.90
N GLY A 698 -9.10 -31.51 -9.90
CA GLY A 698 -8.83 -32.25 -11.15
C GLY A 698 -10.09 -32.59 -11.98
N VAL A 699 -11.26 -32.74 -11.35
CA VAL A 699 -12.53 -32.92 -12.07
C VAL A 699 -12.98 -31.61 -12.74
N ILE A 700 -12.81 -30.47 -12.05
CA ILE A 700 -13.13 -29.14 -12.60
C ILE A 700 -12.18 -28.82 -13.76
N GLU A 701 -10.88 -29.10 -13.63
CA GLU A 701 -9.89 -28.96 -14.70
C GLU A 701 -10.29 -29.72 -15.97
N ARG A 702 -10.69 -30.99 -15.80
CA ARG A 702 -11.16 -31.83 -16.91
C ARG A 702 -12.39 -31.24 -17.59
N HIS A 703 -13.30 -30.66 -16.82
CA HIS A 703 -14.48 -30.02 -17.36
C HIS A 703 -14.11 -28.77 -18.17
N PHE A 704 -13.21 -27.93 -17.65
CA PHE A 704 -12.76 -26.71 -18.34
C PHE A 704 -12.08 -27.03 -19.67
N LEU A 705 -11.28 -28.11 -19.72
CA LEU A 705 -10.69 -28.60 -20.97
C LEU A 705 -11.75 -29.07 -21.97
N ALA A 706 -12.73 -29.82 -21.48
CA ALA A 706 -13.79 -30.38 -22.32
C ALA A 706 -14.71 -29.30 -22.92
N THR A 707 -14.89 -28.17 -22.23
CA THR A 707 -15.70 -27.04 -22.71
C THR A 707 -14.90 -26.04 -23.55
N GLY A 708 -13.58 -26.22 -23.67
CA GLY A 708 -12.69 -25.26 -24.32
C GLY A 708 -12.50 -23.97 -23.53
N PHE A 709 -12.79 -23.99 -22.22
CA PHE A 709 -12.57 -22.85 -21.32
C PHE A 709 -11.08 -22.65 -21.01
N ILE A 710 -10.28 -23.72 -21.04
CA ILE A 710 -8.81 -23.67 -21.01
C ILE A 710 -8.22 -24.54 -22.14
N GLU A 711 -7.07 -24.16 -22.68
CA GLU A 711 -6.50 -24.74 -23.92
C GLU A 711 -5.61 -25.99 -23.71
N GLY A 712 -5.23 -26.35 -22.47
CA GLY A 712 -4.39 -27.54 -22.20
C GLY A 712 -4.28 -27.95 -20.73
N GLU A 713 -4.03 -29.24 -20.46
CA GLU A 713 -3.79 -29.75 -19.10
C GLU A 713 -2.60 -28.98 -18.49
N GLY A 714 -2.84 -28.28 -17.38
CA GLY A 714 -1.80 -27.51 -16.71
C GLY A 714 -1.50 -26.11 -17.24
N MET A 715 -2.29 -25.53 -18.15
CA MET A 715 -2.10 -24.13 -18.58
C MET A 715 -2.60 -23.07 -17.58
N GLY A 716 -3.05 -23.47 -16.38
CA GLY A 716 -3.09 -22.61 -15.18
C GLY A 716 -1.83 -22.71 -14.30
N LEU A 717 -0.96 -23.71 -14.51
CA LEU A 717 0.22 -23.91 -13.68
C LEU A 717 1.34 -22.91 -14.04
N LYS A 718 1.43 -21.79 -13.33
CA LYS A 718 2.73 -21.12 -13.13
C LYS A 718 3.56 -22.00 -12.18
N SER A 719 4.27 -22.97 -12.78
CA SER A 719 5.23 -23.89 -12.16
C SER A 719 4.73 -24.74 -11.00
N ASP A 720 4.78 -26.06 -11.18
CA ASP A 720 4.66 -27.04 -10.08
C ASP A 720 5.70 -26.69 -8.99
N PRO A 721 5.32 -26.49 -7.72
CA PRO A 721 6.29 -26.37 -6.66
C PRO A 721 7.04 -27.70 -6.60
N LYS A 722 8.29 -27.70 -7.09
CA LYS A 722 9.23 -28.76 -6.75
C LYS A 722 9.38 -28.74 -5.24
N ALA A 723 8.62 -29.58 -4.56
CA ALA A 723 8.85 -29.90 -3.17
C ALA A 723 10.29 -30.43 -3.07
N GLN A 724 11.21 -29.59 -2.61
CA GLN A 724 12.43 -30.09 -1.98
C GLN A 724 11.97 -30.75 -0.68
N VAL A 725 11.59 -32.02 -0.79
CA VAL A 725 11.37 -32.89 0.35
C VAL A 725 12.76 -33.16 0.93
N VAL A 726 13.10 -32.41 1.98
CA VAL A 726 14.31 -32.66 2.77
C VAL A 726 14.13 -33.99 3.51
N ASN A 727 15.12 -34.88 3.40
CA ASN A 727 15.26 -36.21 4.00
C ASN A 727 14.46 -37.38 3.38
N LEU A 728 15.00 -37.96 2.31
CA LEU A 728 14.76 -39.37 1.94
C LEU A 728 16.06 -40.06 1.51
N ASP A 729 17.01 -40.22 2.44
CA ASP A 729 18.08 -41.23 2.34
C ASP A 729 17.96 -42.25 3.49
N ALA A 730 16.77 -42.83 3.65
CA ALA A 730 16.57 -44.13 4.31
C ALA A 730 15.14 -44.63 4.03
N PRO A 731 14.94 -45.91 3.65
CA PRO A 731 13.60 -46.47 3.48
C PRO A 731 12.92 -46.57 4.85
N ARG A 732 11.98 -45.65 5.14
CA ARG A 732 11.12 -45.72 6.33
C ARG A 732 9.96 -46.70 6.06
N GLY A 733 9.64 -47.56 7.02
CA GLY A 733 8.58 -48.58 6.93
C GLY A 733 7.17 -47.99 6.76
N LYS A 734 6.11 -48.80 6.92
CA LYS A 734 4.72 -48.27 6.84
C LYS A 734 4.43 -47.33 8.02
N ALA A 735 3.76 -46.21 7.76
CA ALA A 735 3.29 -45.29 8.80
C ALA A 735 2.16 -45.92 9.62
N CYS A 736 2.14 -45.64 10.93
CA CYS A 736 1.05 -46.04 11.81
C CYS A 736 -0.22 -45.26 11.46
N PRO A 737 -1.36 -45.92 11.17
CA PRO A 737 -2.60 -45.24 10.80
C PRO A 737 -3.23 -44.46 11.97
N SER A 738 -2.79 -44.71 13.21
CA SER A 738 -3.29 -44.02 14.40
C SER A 738 -2.47 -42.80 14.81
N CYS A 739 -1.16 -42.76 14.56
CA CYS A 739 -0.29 -41.67 15.04
C CYS A 739 0.69 -41.12 14.00
N GLY A 740 0.70 -41.65 12.77
CA GLY A 740 1.55 -41.18 11.67
C GLY A 740 3.03 -41.54 11.79
N GLN A 741 3.49 -42.10 12.92
CA GLN A 741 4.89 -42.50 13.09
C GLN A 741 5.23 -43.76 12.29
N PHE A 742 6.46 -43.83 11.77
CA PHE A 742 6.97 -44.95 10.96
C PHE A 742 7.55 -46.09 11.80
N SER A 743 6.94 -46.36 12.95
CA SER A 743 7.38 -47.35 13.94
C SER A 743 6.51 -48.62 13.96
N MET A 744 5.83 -48.89 12.84
CA MET A 744 5.04 -50.10 12.67
C MET A 744 5.93 -51.32 12.44
N MET A 745 5.78 -52.33 13.29
CA MET A 745 6.53 -53.58 13.22
C MET A 745 5.60 -54.79 13.39
N MET A 746 5.96 -55.91 12.77
CA MET A 746 5.20 -57.15 12.93
C MET A 746 5.60 -57.82 14.24
N VAL A 747 4.66 -57.98 15.15
CA VAL A 747 4.83 -58.65 16.44
C VAL A 747 3.74 -59.70 16.56
N GLU A 748 4.12 -60.96 16.70
CA GLU A 748 3.20 -62.09 16.90
C GLU A 748 2.07 -62.19 15.86
N GLY A 749 2.36 -61.84 14.60
CA GLY A 749 1.38 -61.88 13.50
C GLY A 749 0.49 -60.63 13.37
N CYS A 750 0.70 -59.62 14.23
CA CYS A 750 -0.03 -58.36 14.18
C CYS A 750 0.91 -57.19 13.90
N MET A 751 0.47 -56.27 13.04
CA MET A 751 1.18 -55.02 12.77
C MET A 751 0.97 -54.07 13.96
N THR A 752 2.01 -53.86 14.76
CA THR A 752 1.98 -53.11 16.02
C THR A 752 2.91 -51.89 15.97
N CYS A 753 2.41 -50.73 16.40
CA CYS A 753 3.16 -49.48 16.51
C CYS A 753 3.86 -49.40 17.87
N SER A 754 5.19 -49.32 17.89
CA SER A 754 5.93 -49.17 19.15
C SER A 754 5.82 -47.77 19.78
N SER A 755 5.41 -46.75 19.01
CA SER A 755 5.27 -45.38 19.52
C SER A 755 3.93 -45.12 20.23
N CYS A 756 2.83 -45.76 19.81
CA CYS A 756 1.50 -45.51 20.39
C CYS A 756 0.71 -46.76 20.80
N GLY A 757 1.26 -47.96 20.58
CA GLY A 757 0.61 -49.22 20.95
C GLY A 757 -0.51 -49.68 20.01
N HIS A 758 -0.78 -48.97 18.90
CA HIS A 758 -1.78 -49.38 17.92
C HIS A 758 -1.42 -50.74 17.31
N SER A 759 -2.31 -51.72 17.35
CA SER A 759 -2.10 -53.06 16.77
C SER A 759 -3.24 -53.46 15.84
N LYS A 760 -2.90 -54.01 14.67
CA LYS A 760 -3.84 -54.56 13.69
C LYS A 760 -3.37 -55.94 13.25
N CYS A 761 -4.09 -56.97 13.68
CA CYS A 761 -3.87 -58.35 13.25
C CYS A 761 -4.53 -58.57 11.88
N GLY A 762 -3.86 -59.33 11.02
CA GLY A 762 -4.33 -59.73 9.69
C GLY A 762 -5.00 -61.10 9.70
#